data_AF-A0A8H6THV1-F1
#
_entry.id   AF-A0A8H6THV1-F1
#
_cell.length_a   1.000
_cell.length_b   1.000
_cell.length_c   1.000
_cell.angle_alpha   90.00
_cell.angle_beta   90.00
_cell.angle_gamma   90.00
#
_symmetry.space_group_name_H-M   'P 1'
#
loop_
_entity.id
_entity.type
_entity.pdbx_description
1 polymer ?
#
loop_
_entity_poly.entity_id
_entity_poly.type
_entity_poly.pdbx_seq_one_letter_code
_entity_poly.pdbx_strand_id
1 'polypeptide(L)'
;MPALQIPTTTPSYSHVSSYRSLQMELLLFSPSVKVIPTPWSTNHTLPVCQTGRLVLTIEGAFTYCSTVKTESYAPTPEKKRHVFYSSSKVIQVPGSDNQPRSALREVFVLKRRPSGSSIKSMVLEPRAYPFAFELPRSKRSGEEIPPTFCASDPKSTSFEVVYKVSAVWESSDPTENPSFLDVPIVLHADPDFHSLDVKADNSTSWLEMPLKSDRPVSFRCAVTLPTSVTFSRAASIPYFVVFTTTPRSATLAREIAADATISITVFSQITITETPALPITPPQTPSEESSDAASSLSGRTGAKLLRRVRSTERPSSRWNVMPDGKTFYKRQQLYSIANKLPNLSDYIVAGCRYGGPIALMRDPTRLIALGRFRSCQHQGPNPDILPSGRRLVAWDQGKIIRFGWTADERLVILNEEGTYRLYDLQGDYQQYSLGNEAGEMGVIDARIHDNGMVALAGSLVLLEVKGWEGARPLTLANPALSQPPNAWAVIPPDLNISRHVEVLLSVDSTIFSVDNLENVDQRLSQGPFTHIAPAPNGKSLALLNFNGTLLVISTDFQRTLAEFKTGDVVTAQGPVRQVEWCGIDAILVTWDNMVVVVGPFGDTLEYYYSGPSFAVTEPDGVRVIAPDACDLIQKVPAASASVFRPGSTSASAILYDAWESFSQRSPKADENIRSIKPELAAAVDECIEAAGQEWEPYWQRRLLNAAKFGRGFLDLHNPTDFINMGQTLKVLNAVRFYEIGIPITYLQYIYASPSHLITRLTSRNMHLLALRISTYLSIKPHAVLRHWASAKITRSRPSATGSGSDANLGGDDEVCKLIVDKFDQLGGGDVSYAEIAKKAWEVGRSGLATKIMSREHPTQVPLLLTMKEDRLALIKAVDSGDTDLVYHVLLHLHKRLPLGTFFRLIEDGGSQLAPASRLLQVYAREQNRTMLRDYFYSDDRRVESAVLSLEEAATMQDPAARITAVKAAQKFFSEDKDRGFESKMMDESARLLAFQQQLEKESDGKVAFFGLSINETIRACVSDKRFWYVKLQALVDSGDFDGIDAFAKSKRSPIGYEPFVHSLVAAGHSREAIPYVARCDSPKRADLYVDCGDWRAAGKECKERGDKAKLESIRQKCPNSLIARELDQLLSSMK
;
A
#
# COMPACT_ATOMS: atom_id res chain seq x y z
N MET A 1 -49.07 13.03 76.35
CA MET A 1 -49.05 14.49 76.52
C MET A 1 -48.86 14.76 78.00
N PRO A 2 -47.63 14.97 78.50
CA PRO A 2 -46.52 15.70 77.88
C PRO A 2 -45.68 14.88 76.88
N ALA A 3 -44.59 15.47 76.40
CA ALA A 3 -43.67 14.92 75.41
C ALA A 3 -42.60 14.00 76.04
N LEU A 4 -42.18 12.98 75.29
CA LEU A 4 -40.97 12.20 75.56
C LEU A 4 -39.77 12.89 74.92
N GLN A 5 -38.67 13.02 75.66
CA GLN A 5 -37.46 13.68 75.18
C GLN A 5 -36.67 12.74 74.25
N ILE A 6 -36.43 13.19 73.02
CA ILE A 6 -35.49 12.54 72.10
C ILE A 6 -34.05 12.84 72.59
N PRO A 7 -33.11 11.88 72.58
CA PRO A 7 -31.72 12.12 72.94
C PRO A 7 -31.07 13.27 72.15
N THR A 8 -30.35 14.13 72.85
CA THR A 8 -29.86 15.42 72.33
C THR A 8 -28.64 15.27 71.42
N THR A 9 -28.88 15.09 70.11
CA THR A 9 -27.93 15.50 69.03
C THR A 9 -28.57 15.66 67.64
N THR A 10 -29.89 15.53 67.49
CA THR A 10 -30.58 15.83 66.22
C THR A 10 -30.69 17.35 65.98
N PRO A 11 -30.24 17.89 64.83
CA PRO A 11 -30.50 19.29 64.47
C PRO A 11 -32.01 19.57 64.36
N SER A 12 -32.43 20.77 64.77
CA SER A 12 -33.84 21.19 64.74
C SER A 12 -34.29 21.59 63.33
N TYR A 13 -34.54 20.59 62.48
CA TYR A 13 -35.14 20.78 61.15
C TYR A 13 -36.62 21.16 61.29
N SER A 14 -37.06 22.22 60.59
CA SER A 14 -38.41 22.78 60.73
C SER A 14 -39.51 21.99 60.01
N HIS A 15 -39.14 21.06 59.12
CA HIS A 15 -40.08 20.31 58.29
C HIS A 15 -39.81 18.81 58.28
N VAL A 16 -40.89 18.03 58.39
CA VAL A 16 -40.90 16.57 58.36
C VAL A 16 -41.85 16.11 57.26
N SER A 17 -41.42 15.20 56.40
CA SER A 17 -42.25 14.57 55.36
C SER A 17 -42.46 13.09 55.69
N SER A 18 -43.72 12.62 55.67
CA SER A 18 -44.08 11.22 55.92
C SER A 18 -44.46 10.52 54.62
N TYR A 19 -43.92 9.31 54.43
CA TYR A 19 -44.22 8.40 53.34
C TYR A 19 -44.51 7.02 53.94
N ARG A 20 -45.44 6.25 53.36
CA ARG A 20 -45.94 4.99 53.95
C ARG A 20 -45.98 3.86 52.90
N SER A 21 -46.11 2.62 53.36
CA SER A 21 -46.44 1.44 52.56
C SER A 21 -47.33 0.50 53.38
N LEU A 22 -47.67 -0.69 52.85
CA LEU A 22 -48.49 -1.68 53.54
C LEU A 22 -47.82 -2.32 54.78
N GLN A 23 -46.51 -2.11 54.97
CA GLN A 23 -45.75 -2.63 56.13
C GLN A 23 -44.84 -1.58 56.81
N MET A 24 -44.74 -0.34 56.28
CA MET A 24 -43.70 0.62 56.69
C MET A 24 -44.18 2.08 56.74
N GLU A 25 -43.50 2.89 57.56
CA GLU A 25 -43.57 4.37 57.51
C GLU A 25 -42.15 4.96 57.56
N LEU A 26 -41.85 5.92 56.70
CA LEU A 26 -40.58 6.62 56.59
C LEU A 26 -40.79 8.12 56.83
N LEU A 27 -40.05 8.67 57.79
CA LEU A 27 -40.06 10.10 58.12
C LEU A 27 -38.74 10.74 57.70
N LEU A 28 -38.78 11.72 56.79
CA LEU A 28 -37.63 12.50 56.36
C LEU A 28 -37.66 13.91 56.95
N PHE A 29 -36.54 14.34 57.53
CA PHE A 29 -36.35 15.65 58.16
C PHE A 29 -35.41 16.49 57.29
N SER A 30 -35.76 17.75 56.99
CA SER A 30 -35.00 18.61 56.09
C SER A 30 -35.09 20.10 56.45
N PRO A 31 -34.06 20.92 56.19
CA PRO A 31 -34.14 22.38 56.34
C PRO A 31 -35.18 23.04 55.42
N SER A 32 -35.31 22.57 54.19
CA SER A 32 -35.96 23.33 53.09
C SER A 32 -36.61 22.42 52.05
N VAL A 33 -37.95 22.27 52.08
CA VAL A 33 -38.73 21.58 51.02
C VAL A 33 -40.10 22.25 50.82
N LYS A 34 -40.53 22.40 49.57
CA LYS A 34 -41.94 22.64 49.19
C LYS A 34 -42.55 21.32 48.69
N VAL A 35 -43.78 21.02 49.11
CA VAL A 35 -44.45 19.74 48.82
C VAL A 35 -45.00 19.69 47.40
N ILE A 36 -44.82 18.56 46.71
CA ILE A 36 -45.60 18.17 45.52
C ILE A 36 -46.47 16.95 45.92
N PRO A 37 -47.80 17.07 46.02
CA PRO A 37 -48.65 15.95 46.41
C PRO A 37 -48.75 14.88 45.32
N THR A 38 -48.68 13.61 45.71
CA THR A 38 -49.16 12.48 44.89
C THR A 38 -50.37 11.83 45.58
N PRO A 39 -51.51 11.66 44.88
CA PRO A 39 -52.75 11.23 45.53
C PRO A 39 -52.82 9.70 45.64
N TRP A 40 -52.51 9.17 46.82
CA TRP A 40 -52.95 7.84 47.21
C TRP A 40 -53.40 7.84 48.67
N SER A 41 -54.60 7.33 48.93
CA SER A 41 -55.22 7.29 50.24
C SER A 41 -56.01 6.01 50.38
N THR A 42 -55.68 5.18 51.37
CA THR A 42 -56.54 4.10 51.85
C THR A 42 -56.09 3.69 53.26
N ASN A 43 -57.02 3.54 54.18
CA ASN A 43 -56.72 3.13 55.55
C ASN A 43 -56.58 1.60 55.64
N HIS A 44 -55.36 1.12 55.85
CA HIS A 44 -55.11 -0.27 56.25
C HIS A 44 -54.19 -0.32 57.47
N THR A 45 -54.55 -1.16 58.45
CA THR A 45 -53.74 -1.46 59.62
C THR A 45 -52.60 -2.40 59.24
N LEU A 46 -51.36 -2.01 59.57
CA LEU A 46 -50.18 -2.84 59.31
C LEU A 46 -50.26 -4.18 60.06
N PRO A 47 -49.88 -5.31 59.44
CA PRO A 47 -49.90 -6.64 60.08
C PRO A 47 -48.80 -6.82 61.15
N VAL A 48 -48.83 -7.98 61.82
CA VAL A 48 -48.18 -8.23 63.11
C VAL A 48 -46.69 -8.56 63.00
N CYS A 49 -45.94 -8.18 64.05
CA CYS A 49 -44.51 -8.38 64.31
C CYS A 49 -43.84 -9.58 63.60
N GLN A 50 -42.88 -9.26 62.71
CA GLN A 50 -42.02 -10.20 62.00
C GLN A 50 -40.55 -9.93 62.29
N THR A 51 -39.73 -10.99 62.35
CA THR A 51 -38.28 -10.91 62.20
C THR A 51 -37.93 -10.54 60.76
N GLY A 52 -36.96 -9.65 60.54
CA GLY A 52 -36.54 -9.29 59.19
C GLY A 52 -35.41 -8.26 59.15
N ARG A 53 -35.04 -7.87 57.93
CA ARG A 53 -34.04 -6.82 57.68
C ARG A 53 -34.65 -5.66 56.91
N LEU A 54 -34.37 -4.45 57.38
CA LEU A 54 -34.73 -3.20 56.74
C LEU A 54 -33.49 -2.64 56.03
N VAL A 55 -33.53 -2.56 54.71
CA VAL A 55 -32.47 -1.94 53.89
C VAL A 55 -32.93 -0.54 53.49
N LEU A 56 -32.17 0.47 53.89
CA LEU A 56 -32.39 1.87 53.49
C LEU A 56 -31.27 2.27 52.54
N THR A 57 -31.59 2.81 51.35
CA THR A 57 -30.60 3.22 50.35
C THR A 57 -30.94 4.60 49.79
N ILE A 58 -30.05 5.57 49.99
CA ILE A 58 -30.08 6.84 49.24
C ILE A 58 -29.37 6.64 47.90
N GLU A 59 -29.97 7.15 46.83
CA GLU A 59 -29.51 6.99 45.44
C GLU A 59 -29.56 8.34 44.73
N GLY A 60 -28.54 8.64 43.93
CA GLY A 60 -28.49 9.74 42.96
C GLY A 60 -28.28 9.19 41.56
N ALA A 61 -29.22 9.48 40.65
CA ALA A 61 -29.22 8.94 39.30
C ALA A 61 -29.50 9.99 38.23
N PHE A 62 -28.79 9.86 37.12
CA PHE A 62 -29.01 10.62 35.89
C PHE A 62 -29.84 9.77 34.92
N THR A 63 -30.98 10.29 34.46
CA THR A 63 -31.88 9.61 33.52
C THR A 63 -32.00 10.44 32.24
N TYR A 64 -31.94 9.81 31.07
CA TYR A 64 -32.06 10.50 29.78
C TYR A 64 -32.81 9.65 28.74
N CYS A 65 -33.60 10.30 27.89
CA CYS A 65 -34.21 9.66 26.72
C CYS A 65 -33.20 9.62 25.56
N SER A 66 -33.02 8.43 24.95
CA SER A 66 -32.19 8.26 23.76
C SER A 66 -33.07 8.00 22.53
N THR A 67 -32.92 8.81 21.49
CA THR A 67 -33.66 8.71 20.23
C THR A 67 -32.78 8.08 19.14
N VAL A 68 -32.90 6.76 18.97
CA VAL A 68 -32.18 6.04 17.90
C VAL A 68 -32.82 6.36 16.55
N LYS A 69 -32.10 7.12 15.71
CA LYS A 69 -32.49 7.31 14.30
C LYS A 69 -32.23 6.03 13.51
N THR A 70 -33.29 5.25 13.33
CA THR A 70 -33.34 4.16 12.33
C THR A 70 -34.17 4.66 11.15
N GLU A 71 -33.75 4.38 9.92
CA GLU A 71 -34.59 4.66 8.76
C GLU A 71 -35.71 3.62 8.64
N SER A 72 -36.90 4.07 8.26
CA SER A 72 -38.20 3.39 8.33
C SER A 72 -38.77 3.16 9.75
N TYR A 73 -40.04 3.58 9.90
CA TYR A 73 -40.89 3.55 11.11
C TYR A 73 -40.48 4.43 12.31
N ALA A 74 -41.46 4.77 13.14
CA ALA A 74 -41.38 5.87 14.08
C ALA A 74 -40.60 5.51 15.37
N PRO A 75 -39.70 6.38 15.87
CA PRO A 75 -38.85 6.05 17.01
C PRO A 75 -39.60 6.13 18.35
N THR A 76 -39.63 5.01 19.08
CA THR A 76 -39.99 4.99 20.51
C THR A 76 -38.79 5.41 21.36
N PRO A 77 -38.89 6.41 22.25
CA PRO A 77 -37.77 6.88 23.07
C PRO A 77 -37.44 5.90 24.19
N GLU A 78 -36.20 5.40 24.24
CA GLU A 78 -35.72 4.54 25.34
C GLU A 78 -35.15 5.40 26.47
N LYS A 79 -35.67 5.26 27.70
CA LYS A 79 -35.11 5.90 28.91
C LYS A 79 -33.94 5.08 29.45
N LYS A 80 -32.74 5.66 29.44
CA LYS A 80 -31.54 5.13 30.10
C LYS A 80 -31.33 5.82 31.45
N ARG A 81 -30.90 5.07 32.47
CA ARG A 81 -30.65 5.56 33.84
C ARG A 81 -29.28 5.09 34.31
N HIS A 82 -28.47 6.03 34.79
CA HIS A 82 -27.11 5.82 35.30
C HIS A 82 -27.06 6.27 36.77
N VAL A 83 -26.74 5.36 37.69
CA VAL A 83 -26.62 5.65 39.12
C VAL A 83 -25.19 6.10 39.41
N PHE A 84 -25.00 7.38 39.75
CA PHE A 84 -23.67 7.96 40.03
C PHE A 84 -23.38 8.08 41.54
N TYR A 85 -24.40 7.96 42.39
CA TYR A 85 -24.25 7.93 43.85
C TYR A 85 -25.21 6.89 44.44
N SER A 86 -24.72 6.05 45.36
CA SER A 86 -25.55 5.15 46.15
C SER A 86 -24.89 4.94 47.51
N SER A 87 -25.68 4.96 48.58
CA SER A 87 -25.23 4.65 49.94
C SER A 87 -26.35 3.92 50.69
N SER A 88 -26.01 2.80 51.31
CA SER A 88 -26.98 1.87 51.90
C SER A 88 -26.69 1.58 53.37
N LYS A 89 -27.74 1.47 54.18
CA LYS A 89 -27.69 1.11 55.60
C LYS A 89 -28.70 -0.01 55.89
N VAL A 90 -28.21 -1.12 56.43
CA VAL A 90 -29.05 -2.26 56.83
C VAL A 90 -29.33 -2.20 58.33
N ILE A 91 -30.57 -2.43 58.72
CA ILE A 91 -31.05 -2.45 60.11
C ILE A 91 -31.72 -3.81 60.35
N GLN A 92 -31.18 -4.59 61.28
CA GLN A 92 -31.74 -5.88 61.66
C GLN A 92 -32.86 -5.68 62.69
N VAL A 93 -34.01 -6.32 62.48
CA VAL A 93 -35.20 -6.20 63.34
C VAL A 93 -35.43 -7.53 64.07
N PRO A 94 -35.03 -7.65 65.35
CA PRO A 94 -35.15 -8.90 66.09
C PRO A 94 -36.60 -9.23 66.48
N GLY A 95 -36.89 -10.53 66.55
CA GLY A 95 -38.19 -11.06 66.96
C GLY A 95 -38.52 -10.73 68.42
N SER A 96 -39.81 -10.67 68.74
CA SER A 96 -40.29 -10.39 70.11
C SER A 96 -40.37 -11.66 70.96
N ASP A 97 -39.26 -12.40 71.08
CA ASP A 97 -39.22 -13.58 71.96
C ASP A 97 -37.88 -13.74 72.69
N ASN A 98 -37.70 -12.93 73.75
CA ASN A 98 -37.26 -13.39 75.08
C ASN A 98 -37.18 -12.22 76.07
N GLN A 99 -37.78 -12.39 77.26
CA GLN A 99 -37.38 -11.66 78.45
C GLN A 99 -36.32 -12.47 79.21
N PRO A 100 -35.07 -12.00 79.35
CA PRO A 100 -34.17 -12.55 80.36
C PRO A 100 -34.70 -12.17 81.75
N ARG A 101 -35.03 -13.17 82.58
CA ARG A 101 -35.24 -12.95 84.02
C ARG A 101 -33.90 -12.75 84.73
N SER A 102 -33.97 -12.16 85.92
CA SER A 102 -32.91 -12.11 86.95
C SER A 102 -31.55 -11.47 86.57
N ALA A 103 -31.45 -10.16 86.82
CA ALA A 103 -30.34 -9.59 87.59
C ALA A 103 -30.86 -8.33 88.34
N LEU A 104 -30.88 -8.35 89.68
CA LEU A 104 -31.47 -7.27 90.50
C LEU A 104 -30.60 -6.96 91.72
N ARG A 105 -29.63 -6.06 91.56
CA ARG A 105 -28.91 -5.27 92.59
C ARG A 105 -28.14 -4.17 91.85
N GLU A 106 -28.09 -2.90 92.25
CA GLU A 106 -28.78 -2.08 93.26
C GLU A 106 -28.95 -0.66 92.61
N VAL A 107 -29.59 0.39 93.16
CA VAL A 107 -29.83 0.87 94.53
C VAL A 107 -31.26 1.44 94.64
N PHE A 108 -31.78 1.61 95.86
CA PHE A 108 -33.08 2.24 96.15
C PHE A 108 -33.03 3.78 96.16
N VAL A 109 -34.10 4.45 95.68
CA VAL A 109 -34.82 5.51 96.42
C VAL A 109 -36.34 5.43 96.14
N LEU A 110 -37.16 5.83 97.11
CA LEU A 110 -38.63 5.80 97.16
C LEU A 110 -39.29 6.83 96.17
N LYS A 111 -40.63 6.93 95.93
CA LYS A 111 -41.77 6.81 96.85
C LYS A 111 -43.18 6.82 96.17
N ARG A 112 -44.07 5.91 96.62
CA ARG A 112 -45.58 5.97 96.68
C ARG A 112 -46.46 6.22 95.42
N ARG A 113 -47.12 5.13 94.97
CA ARG A 113 -48.60 4.84 94.85
C ARG A 113 -49.63 5.92 95.29
N PRO A 114 -50.95 5.80 94.92
CA PRO A 114 -51.61 4.94 93.90
C PRO A 114 -52.78 5.59 93.09
N SER A 115 -53.31 4.90 92.06
CA SER A 115 -54.76 4.54 91.83
C SER A 115 -55.15 4.42 90.34
N GLY A 116 -56.12 3.54 90.02
CA GLY A 116 -56.88 3.58 88.75
C GLY A 116 -56.72 2.38 87.80
N SER A 117 -57.78 1.58 87.66
CA SER A 117 -58.03 0.63 86.55
C SER A 117 -58.59 1.36 85.30
N SER A 118 -58.69 0.81 84.08
CA SER A 118 -58.80 -0.61 83.68
C SER A 118 -58.45 -0.90 82.21
N ILE A 119 -57.81 -2.05 81.97
CA ILE A 119 -58.00 -3.02 80.85
C ILE A 119 -58.09 -2.50 79.38
N LYS A 120 -57.03 -2.82 78.62
CA LYS A 120 -56.94 -3.22 77.19
C LYS A 120 -57.38 -2.22 76.08
N SER A 121 -56.36 -1.66 75.43
CA SER A 121 -56.04 -2.05 74.05
C SER A 121 -54.55 -2.39 73.97
N MET A 122 -54.16 -3.44 73.24
CA MET A 122 -52.73 -3.71 72.97
C MET A 122 -52.29 -2.90 71.76
N VAL A 123 -52.03 -1.61 71.99
CA VAL A 123 -51.25 -0.80 71.05
C VAL A 123 -49.81 -1.28 71.13
N LEU A 124 -49.39 -2.07 70.14
CA LEU A 124 -47.97 -2.29 69.86
C LEU A 124 -47.36 -0.94 69.49
N GLU A 125 -46.36 -0.49 70.23
CA GLU A 125 -45.65 0.75 69.88
C GLU A 125 -44.93 0.56 68.54
N PRO A 126 -45.04 1.53 67.60
CA PRO A 126 -44.35 1.45 66.31
C PRO A 126 -42.84 1.51 66.54
N ARG A 127 -42.13 0.45 66.13
CA ARG A 127 -40.67 0.35 66.25
C ARG A 127 -39.98 1.33 65.29
N ALA A 128 -39.66 2.53 65.77
CA ALA A 128 -38.93 3.53 65.01
C ALA A 128 -37.42 3.26 65.01
N TYR A 129 -36.80 3.26 63.83
CA TYR A 129 -35.37 3.03 63.64
C TYR A 129 -34.69 4.27 63.00
N PRO A 130 -33.85 5.02 63.74
CA PRO A 130 -33.23 6.23 63.23
C PRO A 130 -32.09 5.94 62.24
N PHE A 131 -32.04 6.71 61.16
CA PHE A 131 -30.99 6.63 60.14
C PHE A 131 -30.54 8.03 59.72
N ALA A 132 -29.36 8.09 59.13
CA ALA A 132 -28.76 9.27 58.52
C ALA A 132 -27.80 8.80 57.42
N PHE A 133 -27.62 9.63 56.39
CA PHE A 133 -26.64 9.44 55.32
C PHE A 133 -25.76 10.68 55.23
N GLU A 134 -24.45 10.50 55.14
CA GLU A 134 -23.54 11.60 54.86
C GLU A 134 -23.39 11.80 53.35
N LEU A 135 -23.82 12.96 52.86
CA LEU A 135 -23.55 13.40 51.50
C LEU A 135 -22.11 13.93 51.41
N PRO A 136 -21.28 13.44 50.46
CA PRO A 136 -19.97 14.02 50.16
C PRO A 136 -19.94 15.54 50.13
N ARG A 137 -19.11 16.15 50.98
CA ARG A 137 -18.90 17.61 51.03
C ARG A 137 -17.75 18.00 50.11
N SER A 138 -18.02 18.88 49.15
CA SER A 138 -17.00 19.44 48.25
C SER A 138 -15.83 20.04 49.05
N LYS A 139 -14.62 19.60 48.72
CA LYS A 139 -13.35 20.25 49.13
C LYS A 139 -12.52 20.69 47.93
N ARG A 140 -12.96 20.35 46.70
CA ARG A 140 -12.27 20.58 45.43
C ARG A 140 -13.30 20.68 44.31
N SER A 141 -13.12 21.66 43.42
CA SER A 141 -13.93 21.78 42.20
C SER A 141 -13.84 20.51 41.35
N GLY A 142 -15.00 19.92 41.03
CA GLY A 142 -15.14 18.66 40.30
C GLY A 142 -15.48 17.43 41.16
N GLU A 143 -15.38 17.52 42.49
CA GLU A 143 -15.79 16.46 43.45
C GLU A 143 -17.21 16.72 44.01
N GLU A 144 -18.07 17.37 43.24
CA GLU A 144 -19.36 17.92 43.71
C GLU A 144 -20.56 17.10 43.24
N ILE A 145 -21.49 16.83 44.16
CA ILE A 145 -22.75 16.15 43.88
C ILE A 145 -23.64 17.09 43.02
N PRO A 146 -24.09 16.68 41.81
CA PRO A 146 -24.86 17.56 40.94
C PRO A 146 -26.23 17.89 41.57
N PRO A 147 -26.71 19.15 41.50
CA PRO A 147 -28.04 19.49 41.99
C PRO A 147 -29.13 18.76 41.17
N THR A 148 -30.28 18.53 41.79
CA THR A 148 -31.48 18.06 41.10
C THR A 148 -31.86 19.05 40.00
N PHE A 149 -31.95 18.56 38.77
CA PHE A 149 -32.43 19.34 37.63
C PHE A 149 -33.20 18.44 36.67
N CYS A 150 -34.13 19.05 35.92
CA CYS A 150 -34.81 18.40 34.81
C CYS A 150 -34.78 19.37 33.62
N ALA A 151 -34.29 18.90 32.48
CA ALA A 151 -34.29 19.62 31.22
C ALA A 151 -35.17 18.87 30.22
N SER A 152 -36.13 19.58 29.63
CA SER A 152 -37.04 19.05 28.62
C SER A 152 -37.03 19.95 27.39
N ASP A 153 -36.30 19.54 26.36
CA ASP A 153 -36.45 20.14 25.02
C ASP A 153 -37.77 19.62 24.40
N PRO A 154 -38.70 20.51 23.98
CA PRO A 154 -39.97 20.09 23.39
C PRO A 154 -39.85 19.33 22.04
N LYS A 155 -38.64 19.12 21.49
CA LYS A 155 -38.44 18.51 20.16
C LYS A 155 -37.67 17.19 20.09
N SER A 156 -37.07 16.62 21.15
CA SER A 156 -36.71 15.18 21.13
C SER A 156 -36.24 14.50 22.42
N THR A 157 -35.58 15.18 23.37
CA THR A 157 -34.95 14.50 24.51
C THR A 157 -35.15 15.24 25.84
N SER A 158 -35.67 14.52 26.84
CA SER A 158 -35.64 14.92 28.24
C SER A 158 -34.49 14.24 28.98
N PHE A 159 -33.85 14.97 29.90
CA PHE A 159 -32.81 14.44 30.78
C PHE A 159 -32.85 15.11 32.16
N GLU A 160 -32.65 14.30 33.20
CA GLU A 160 -32.93 14.64 34.60
C GLU A 160 -31.89 14.04 35.56
N VAL A 161 -31.49 14.81 36.58
CA VAL A 161 -30.79 14.31 37.77
C VAL A 161 -31.78 14.24 38.91
N VAL A 162 -32.01 13.04 39.44
CA VAL A 162 -33.00 12.76 40.49
C VAL A 162 -32.31 12.04 41.64
N TYR A 163 -32.66 12.41 42.87
CA TYR A 163 -32.30 11.67 44.07
C TYR A 163 -33.52 10.97 44.64
N LYS A 164 -33.31 9.83 45.29
CA LYS A 164 -34.33 9.17 46.11
C LYS A 164 -33.72 8.52 47.34
N VAL A 165 -34.53 8.37 48.40
CA VAL A 165 -34.32 7.35 49.42
C VAL A 165 -35.29 6.22 49.13
N SER A 166 -34.77 5.02 49.05
CA SER A 166 -35.52 3.77 48.91
C SER A 166 -35.42 2.99 50.21
N ALA A 167 -36.52 2.38 50.64
CA ALA A 167 -36.60 1.56 51.83
C ALA A 167 -37.22 0.21 51.46
N VAL A 168 -36.54 -0.88 51.81
CA VAL A 168 -36.94 -2.26 51.51
C VAL A 168 -37.03 -3.03 52.83
N TRP A 169 -38.20 -3.62 53.11
CA TRP A 169 -38.39 -4.58 54.18
C TRP A 169 -38.39 -5.99 53.62
N GLU A 170 -37.50 -6.84 54.12
CA GLU A 170 -37.44 -8.26 53.82
C GLU A 170 -37.73 -9.05 55.09
N SER A 171 -38.83 -9.82 55.08
CA SER A 171 -39.18 -10.74 56.16
C SER A 171 -38.16 -11.88 56.24
N SER A 172 -38.05 -12.52 57.41
CA SER A 172 -37.27 -13.76 57.57
C SER A 172 -38.07 -15.00 57.16
N ASP A 173 -39.38 -14.86 56.92
CA ASP A 173 -40.20 -15.92 56.35
C ASP A 173 -40.07 -15.91 54.82
N PRO A 174 -39.59 -17.00 54.18
CA PRO A 174 -39.39 -17.06 52.73
C PRO A 174 -40.70 -17.12 51.92
N THR A 175 -41.87 -17.17 52.58
CA THR A 175 -43.18 -17.12 51.92
C THR A 175 -43.73 -15.70 51.72
N GLU A 176 -43.10 -14.69 52.33
CA GLU A 176 -43.55 -13.30 52.26
C GLU A 176 -42.78 -12.48 51.23
N ASN A 177 -43.51 -11.74 50.39
CA ASN A 177 -42.90 -10.81 49.42
C ASN A 177 -42.34 -9.57 50.14
N PRO A 178 -41.17 -9.05 49.72
CA PRO A 178 -40.59 -7.84 50.31
C PRO A 178 -41.45 -6.60 50.01
N SER A 179 -41.51 -5.69 50.98
CA SER A 179 -42.16 -4.38 50.83
C SER A 179 -41.17 -3.31 50.41
N PHE A 180 -41.59 -2.44 49.49
CA PHE A 180 -40.77 -1.36 48.94
C PHE A 180 -41.42 0.01 49.20
N LEU A 181 -40.60 1.03 49.42
CA LEU A 181 -41.02 2.43 49.55
C LEU A 181 -39.95 3.36 48.95
N ASP A 182 -40.24 3.94 47.78
CA ASP A 182 -39.38 4.91 47.09
C ASP A 182 -39.84 6.34 47.38
N VAL A 183 -38.91 7.21 47.77
CA VAL A 183 -39.16 8.59 48.19
C VAL A 183 -38.21 9.57 47.47
N PRO A 184 -38.70 10.44 46.56
CA PRO A 184 -37.85 11.38 45.82
C PRO A 184 -37.32 12.52 46.71
N ILE A 185 -36.12 13.00 46.39
CA ILE A 185 -35.42 14.08 47.09
C ILE A 185 -34.91 15.11 46.07
N VAL A 186 -34.98 16.39 46.44
CA VAL A 186 -34.47 17.52 45.66
C VAL A 186 -33.24 18.11 46.36
N LEU A 187 -32.09 18.11 45.68
CA LEU A 187 -30.89 18.82 46.11
C LEU A 187 -30.75 20.12 45.32
N HIS A 188 -30.73 21.26 46.01
CA HIS A 188 -30.47 22.56 45.38
C HIS A 188 -28.98 22.91 45.46
N ALA A 189 -28.49 23.65 44.46
CA ALA A 189 -27.14 24.24 44.50
C ALA A 189 -27.11 25.43 45.46
N ASP A 190 -25.97 25.62 46.13
CA ASP A 190 -25.73 26.77 47.01
C ASP A 190 -25.64 28.07 46.19
N PRO A 191 -26.52 29.06 46.41
CA PRO A 191 -26.50 30.32 45.65
C PRO A 191 -25.33 31.23 46.02
N ASP A 192 -24.75 31.07 47.22
CA ASP A 192 -23.78 32.01 47.80
C ASP A 192 -22.32 31.54 47.57
N PHE A 193 -22.12 30.52 46.72
CA PHE A 193 -20.79 29.97 46.42
C PHE A 193 -19.94 30.92 45.55
N HIS A 194 -19.24 31.84 46.22
CA HIS A 194 -18.20 32.66 45.63
C HIS A 194 -16.88 31.89 45.52
N SER A 195 -16.50 31.46 44.31
CA SER A 195 -15.16 30.91 44.07
C SER A 195 -14.08 31.95 44.39
N LEU A 196 -13.11 31.56 45.23
CA LEU A 196 -11.98 32.40 45.65
C LEU A 196 -11.09 32.85 44.49
N ASP A 197 -11.16 32.16 43.35
CA ASP A 197 -10.41 32.48 42.13
C ASP A 197 -10.93 33.76 41.44
N VAL A 198 -12.11 34.26 41.79
CA VAL A 198 -12.77 35.42 41.15
C VAL A 198 -12.57 36.71 41.95
N LYS A 199 -11.33 36.97 42.40
CA LYS A 199 -10.93 38.33 42.81
C LYS A 199 -10.47 39.12 41.60
N ALA A 200 -11.03 40.31 41.42
CA ALA A 200 -10.69 41.21 40.32
C ALA A 200 -9.27 41.76 40.50
N ASP A 201 -8.32 41.19 39.75
CA ASP A 201 -6.99 41.76 39.52
C ASP A 201 -6.78 41.94 38.00
N ASN A 202 -5.87 42.84 37.64
CA ASN A 202 -5.94 43.61 36.39
C ASN A 202 -5.64 42.79 35.13
N SER A 203 -6.69 42.35 34.42
CA SER A 203 -6.59 41.49 33.23
C SER A 203 -6.19 42.26 31.96
N THR A 204 -4.89 42.47 31.76
CA THR A 204 -4.32 43.01 30.51
C THR A 204 -4.15 41.97 29.39
N SER A 205 -4.53 40.71 29.63
CA SER A 205 -4.40 39.61 28.67
C SER A 205 -5.76 39.12 28.16
N TRP A 206 -5.82 38.89 26.85
CA TRP A 206 -7.02 38.46 26.12
C TRP A 206 -6.72 37.20 25.31
N LEU A 207 -7.64 36.24 25.33
CA LEU A 207 -7.61 35.00 24.56
C LEU A 207 -8.27 35.24 23.20
N GLU A 208 -7.52 35.07 22.11
CA GLU A 208 -8.02 35.22 20.73
C GLU A 208 -8.52 33.88 20.16
N MET A 209 -9.76 33.86 19.65
CA MET A 209 -10.40 32.72 19.00
C MET A 209 -10.69 33.05 17.53
N PRO A 210 -9.94 32.49 16.56
CA PRO A 210 -10.10 32.81 15.14
C PRO A 210 -11.40 32.23 14.58
N LEU A 211 -12.17 33.08 13.87
CA LEU A 211 -13.38 32.68 13.16
C LEU A 211 -13.03 32.14 11.77
N LYS A 212 -13.82 31.18 11.29
CA LYS A 212 -13.81 30.70 9.90
C LYS A 212 -14.98 31.35 9.16
N SER A 213 -14.77 31.75 7.91
CA SER A 213 -15.83 32.23 7.02
C SER A 213 -16.25 31.12 6.06
N ASP A 214 -17.56 30.95 5.85
CA ASP A 214 -18.13 29.98 4.90
C ASP A 214 -17.92 30.37 3.43
N ARG A 215 -17.36 31.56 3.18
CA ARG A 215 -16.99 32.09 1.86
C ARG A 215 -15.54 32.58 1.87
N PRO A 216 -14.82 32.47 0.74
CA PRO A 216 -13.49 33.05 0.60
C PRO A 216 -13.62 34.58 0.48
N VAL A 217 -13.26 35.30 1.56
CA VAL A 217 -13.20 36.77 1.58
C VAL A 217 -11.80 37.20 2.02
N SER A 218 -11.33 38.34 1.52
CA SER A 218 -9.97 38.87 1.71
C SER A 218 -9.72 39.51 3.09
N PHE A 219 -10.30 38.93 4.16
CA PHE A 219 -10.01 39.33 5.54
C PHE A 219 -10.02 38.14 6.51
N ARG A 220 -9.33 38.29 7.64
CA ARG A 220 -9.36 37.38 8.79
C ARG A 220 -10.10 38.04 9.94
N CYS A 221 -10.83 37.26 10.75
CA CYS A 221 -11.60 37.75 11.89
C CYS A 221 -11.43 36.81 13.09
N ALA A 222 -11.49 37.35 14.31
CA ALA A 222 -11.40 36.62 15.57
C ALA A 222 -12.22 37.31 16.67
N VAL A 223 -12.73 36.52 17.63
CA VAL A 223 -13.33 37.05 18.86
C VAL A 223 -12.28 36.98 19.97
N THR A 224 -12.16 38.01 20.80
CA THR A 224 -11.28 38.01 21.97
C THR A 224 -12.08 38.06 23.27
N LEU A 225 -11.62 37.29 24.27
CA LEU A 225 -12.23 37.16 25.60
C LEU A 225 -11.19 37.41 26.70
N PRO A 226 -11.55 37.85 27.91
CA PRO A 226 -10.64 37.86 29.05
C PRO A 226 -10.08 36.46 29.32
N THR A 227 -8.85 36.38 29.81
CA THR A 227 -8.17 35.10 30.09
C THR A 227 -8.73 34.31 31.29
N SER A 228 -9.71 34.86 32.01
CA SER A 228 -10.45 34.15 33.07
C SER A 228 -11.36 33.08 32.48
N VAL A 229 -11.03 31.80 32.68
CA VAL A 229 -11.79 30.64 32.14
C VAL A 229 -13.03 30.29 32.99
N THR A 230 -13.30 31.06 34.04
CA THR A 230 -14.38 30.83 35.02
C THR A 230 -15.05 32.14 35.38
N PHE A 231 -16.37 32.20 35.25
CA PHE A 231 -17.20 33.36 35.57
C PHE A 231 -18.23 33.00 36.64
N SER A 232 -18.64 33.97 37.46
CA SER A 232 -19.82 33.78 38.32
C SER A 232 -21.08 33.64 37.46
N ARG A 233 -22.07 32.86 37.92
CA ARG A 233 -23.37 32.70 37.24
C ARG A 233 -24.14 34.02 37.05
N ALA A 234 -23.75 35.08 37.76
CA ALA A 234 -24.32 36.43 37.67
C ALA A 234 -23.38 37.47 37.02
N ALA A 235 -22.23 37.06 36.46
CA ALA A 235 -21.27 37.99 35.87
C ALA A 235 -21.49 38.23 34.37
N SER A 236 -21.33 39.48 33.93
CA SER A 236 -21.25 39.86 32.52
C SER A 236 -19.88 39.51 31.94
N ILE A 237 -19.84 38.85 30.77
CA ILE A 237 -18.61 38.48 30.06
C ILE A 237 -18.36 39.51 28.95
N PRO A 238 -17.35 40.40 29.04
CA PRO A 238 -16.99 41.28 27.95
C PRO A 238 -16.25 40.50 26.85
N TYR A 239 -16.38 40.95 25.60
CA TYR A 239 -15.65 40.42 24.45
C TYR A 239 -15.34 41.56 23.47
N PHE A 240 -14.36 41.35 22.59
CA PHE A 240 -14.17 42.17 21.40
C PHE A 240 -14.15 41.31 20.13
N VAL A 241 -14.29 41.94 18.98
CA VAL A 241 -14.10 41.29 17.67
C VAL A 241 -13.02 42.06 16.92
N VAL A 242 -12.01 41.35 16.42
CA VAL A 242 -10.84 41.90 15.77
C VAL A 242 -10.75 41.32 14.37
N PHE A 243 -10.51 42.17 13.36
CA PHE A 243 -10.36 41.71 11.97
C PHE A 243 -9.26 42.45 11.23
N THR A 244 -8.71 41.82 10.20
CA THR A 244 -7.64 42.36 9.35
C THR A 244 -7.83 41.98 7.88
N THR A 245 -7.79 42.96 6.98
CA THR A 245 -7.89 42.74 5.53
C THR A 245 -6.51 42.41 4.93
N THR A 246 -6.48 41.54 3.91
CA THR A 246 -5.28 41.14 3.17
C THR A 246 -5.53 41.21 1.66
N PRO A 247 -4.98 42.21 0.92
CA PRO A 247 -4.09 43.29 1.39
C PRO A 247 -4.77 44.26 2.36
N ARG A 248 -3.98 45.03 3.11
CA ARG A 248 -4.49 46.04 4.05
C ARG A 248 -5.22 47.15 3.30
N SER A 249 -6.54 47.25 3.47
CA SER A 249 -7.40 48.22 2.81
C SER A 249 -8.29 48.94 3.84
N ALA A 250 -8.08 50.25 3.98
CA ALA A 250 -8.81 51.09 4.93
C ALA A 250 -10.22 51.49 4.44
N THR A 251 -10.61 51.15 3.21
CA THR A 251 -12.01 51.24 2.73
C THR A 251 -12.75 49.96 3.07
N LEU A 252 -12.24 48.80 2.65
CA LEU A 252 -12.82 47.48 2.96
C LEU A 252 -12.96 47.25 4.48
N ALA A 253 -12.01 47.75 5.28
CA ALA A 253 -12.12 47.66 6.74
C ALA A 253 -13.26 48.52 7.35
N ARG A 254 -13.69 49.59 6.69
CA ARG A 254 -14.85 50.40 7.10
C ARG A 254 -16.17 49.78 6.63
N GLU A 255 -16.19 49.19 5.45
CA GLU A 255 -17.31 48.43 4.89
C GLU A 255 -17.65 47.23 5.79
N ILE A 256 -16.64 46.44 6.18
CA ILE A 256 -16.79 45.35 7.16
C ILE A 256 -17.29 45.87 8.52
N ALA A 257 -16.81 47.04 8.98
CA ALA A 257 -17.26 47.62 10.25
C ALA A 257 -18.69 48.18 10.23
N ALA A 258 -19.26 48.45 9.06
CA ALA A 258 -20.61 48.98 8.90
C ALA A 258 -21.66 47.87 8.69
N ASP A 259 -21.38 46.90 7.81
CA ASP A 259 -22.38 45.95 7.32
C ASP A 259 -22.29 44.55 7.99
N ALA A 260 -21.22 44.23 8.73
CA ALA A 260 -21.06 42.91 9.35
C ALA A 260 -21.93 42.74 10.61
N THR A 261 -23.04 42.02 10.48
CA THR A 261 -23.82 41.54 11.63
C THR A 261 -23.10 40.38 12.32
N ILE A 262 -22.73 40.55 13.60
CA ILE A 262 -22.01 39.53 14.38
C ILE A 262 -22.91 39.04 15.53
N SER A 263 -23.31 37.77 15.47
CA SER A 263 -24.06 37.10 16.53
C SER A 263 -23.13 36.25 17.40
N ILE A 264 -23.18 36.47 18.72
CA ILE A 264 -22.44 35.68 19.70
C ILE A 264 -23.45 35.04 20.65
N THR A 265 -23.32 33.73 20.85
CA THR A 265 -24.23 32.93 21.68
C THR A 265 -23.44 32.08 22.65
N VAL A 266 -23.94 31.94 23.88
CA VAL A 266 -23.36 31.09 24.92
C VAL A 266 -24.16 29.80 24.98
N PHE A 267 -23.51 28.66 24.74
CA PHE A 267 -24.14 27.33 24.77
C PHE A 267 -23.62 26.52 25.95
N SER A 268 -24.52 25.89 26.71
CA SER A 268 -24.17 24.99 27.81
C SER A 268 -23.97 23.56 27.29
N GLN A 269 -22.73 23.21 26.95
CA GLN A 269 -22.39 21.84 26.58
C GLN A 269 -22.27 20.95 27.83
N ILE A 270 -23.18 19.98 27.96
CA ILE A 270 -23.12 18.92 28.99
C ILE A 270 -22.49 17.68 28.35
N THR A 271 -21.32 17.26 28.85
CA THR A 271 -20.62 16.06 28.38
C THR A 271 -20.71 14.98 29.45
N ILE A 272 -21.38 13.88 29.14
CA ILE A 272 -21.54 12.73 30.04
C ILE A 272 -20.36 11.78 29.80
N THR A 273 -19.57 11.52 30.84
CA THR A 273 -18.43 10.60 30.80
C THR A 273 -18.68 9.44 31.77
N GLU A 274 -19.23 8.34 31.26
CA GLU A 274 -19.37 7.13 32.06
C GLU A 274 -17.98 6.63 32.48
N THR A 275 -17.77 6.50 33.78
CA THR A 275 -16.51 6.01 34.37
C THR A 275 -16.79 4.63 34.97
N PRO A 276 -16.02 3.58 34.63
CA PRO A 276 -16.25 2.25 35.18
C PRO A 276 -16.05 2.25 36.70
N ALA A 277 -16.96 1.61 37.43
CA ALA A 277 -16.90 1.55 38.88
C ALA A 277 -15.69 0.73 39.36
N LEU A 278 -14.97 1.27 40.35
CA LEU A 278 -13.89 0.56 41.03
C LEU A 278 -14.45 -0.47 42.03
N PRO A 279 -13.73 -1.58 42.30
CA PRO A 279 -14.16 -2.58 43.28
C PRO A 279 -14.13 -2.04 44.72
N ILE A 280 -14.92 -2.68 45.59
CA ILE A 280 -15.10 -2.30 47.00
C ILE A 280 -13.83 -2.60 47.81
N THR A 281 -13.42 -1.65 48.65
CA THR A 281 -12.25 -1.75 49.53
C THR A 281 -12.48 -2.72 50.71
N PRO A 282 -11.50 -3.55 51.09
CA PRO A 282 -11.57 -4.37 52.32
C PRO A 282 -11.50 -3.52 53.60
N PRO A 283 -11.93 -4.07 54.77
CA PRO A 283 -12.02 -3.33 56.03
C PRO A 283 -10.66 -3.01 56.69
N GLN A 284 -10.69 -2.03 57.60
CA GLN A 284 -9.51 -1.51 58.30
C GLN A 284 -9.07 -2.35 59.50
N THR A 285 -7.78 -2.33 59.80
CA THR A 285 -7.19 -2.67 61.11
C THR A 285 -6.38 -1.48 61.65
N PRO A 286 -6.22 -1.32 62.99
CA PRO A 286 -6.05 0.01 63.58
C PRO A 286 -4.61 0.46 63.89
N SER A 287 -4.48 1.79 63.94
CA SER A 287 -3.60 2.68 64.72
C SER A 287 -2.38 2.15 65.50
N GLU A 288 -1.25 2.86 65.34
CA GLU A 288 -0.32 3.22 66.42
C GLU A 288 0.03 4.73 66.33
N GLU A 289 0.43 5.36 67.44
CA GLU A 289 0.60 6.82 67.59
C GLU A 289 1.99 7.22 68.16
N SER A 290 2.59 8.29 67.63
CA SER A 290 3.58 9.18 68.30
C SER A 290 3.94 10.34 67.34
N SER A 291 3.62 11.62 67.59
CA SER A 291 4.27 12.60 68.50
C SER A 291 5.77 12.80 68.22
N ASP A 292 6.36 14.00 68.07
CA ASP A 292 5.88 15.40 67.96
C ASP A 292 7.01 16.22 67.24
N ALA A 293 7.13 17.56 67.08
CA ALA A 293 6.47 18.75 67.63
C ALA A 293 6.57 19.98 66.68
N ALA A 294 6.06 21.14 67.12
CA ALA A 294 5.95 22.37 66.32
C ALA A 294 7.12 23.37 66.43
N SER A 295 7.28 24.23 65.41
CA SER A 295 7.67 25.65 65.56
C SER A 295 7.29 26.46 64.29
N SER A 296 7.30 27.79 64.36
CA SER A 296 6.63 28.67 63.39
C SER A 296 7.35 30.01 63.14
N LEU A 297 6.96 30.71 62.05
CA LEU A 297 7.39 32.07 61.65
C LEU A 297 8.82 32.16 61.05
N SER A 298 9.14 33.03 60.09
CA SER A 298 8.32 34.00 59.30
C SER A 298 8.88 34.20 57.88
N GLY A 299 7.99 34.57 56.95
CA GLY A 299 8.20 34.56 55.50
C GLY A 299 9.31 35.41 54.88
N ARG A 300 9.62 35.07 53.62
CA ARG A 300 9.79 36.06 52.54
C ARG A 300 9.45 35.49 51.15
N THR A 301 8.74 36.32 50.39
CA THR A 301 8.39 36.30 48.96
C THR A 301 9.16 35.34 48.02
N GLY A 302 8.43 34.54 47.25
CA GLY A 302 9.00 33.71 46.16
C GLY A 302 7.95 33.05 45.27
N ALA A 303 7.19 33.84 44.49
CA ALA A 303 6.11 33.33 43.65
C ALA A 303 6.61 32.35 42.57
N LYS A 304 6.13 31.11 42.58
CA LYS A 304 6.30 30.13 41.50
C LYS A 304 4.95 29.81 40.87
N LEU A 305 4.83 30.06 39.57
CA LEU A 305 3.60 29.81 38.80
C LEU A 305 3.40 28.30 38.59
N LEU A 306 2.70 27.63 39.51
CA LEU A 306 2.36 26.21 39.38
C LEU A 306 1.24 26.00 38.34
N ARG A 307 1.65 25.88 37.08
CA ARG A 307 0.82 25.43 35.97
C ARG A 307 0.15 24.10 36.36
N ARG A 308 -1.19 24.04 36.36
CA ARG A 308 -2.01 22.93 36.87
C ARG A 308 -1.89 21.68 35.99
N VAL A 309 -0.78 20.96 36.11
CA VAL A 309 -0.52 19.67 35.49
C VAL A 309 -1.40 18.61 36.15
N ARG A 310 -2.24 17.91 35.36
CA ARG A 310 -2.79 16.61 35.81
C ARG A 310 -1.62 15.72 36.18
N SER A 311 -1.59 15.20 37.39
CA SER A 311 -0.57 14.26 37.85
C SER A 311 -0.69 12.94 37.07
N THR A 312 0.00 12.86 35.95
CA THR A 312 0.25 11.62 35.23
C THR A 312 0.99 10.67 36.16
N GLU A 313 0.48 9.46 36.32
CA GLU A 313 1.06 8.45 37.21
C GLU A 313 2.47 8.07 36.76
N ARG A 314 3.35 7.73 37.71
CA ARG A 314 4.71 7.23 37.41
C ARG A 314 4.58 5.93 36.60
N PRO A 315 5.38 5.67 35.54
CA PRO A 315 5.14 4.54 34.64
C PRO A 315 5.06 3.18 35.34
N SER A 316 5.81 3.02 36.45
CA SER A 316 5.82 1.83 37.30
C SER A 316 4.56 1.58 38.14
N SER A 317 3.58 2.49 38.16
CA SER A 317 2.23 2.22 38.70
C SER A 317 1.45 1.19 37.86
N ARG A 318 1.78 1.08 36.56
CA ARG A 318 1.10 0.23 35.58
C ARG A 318 1.83 -1.09 35.31
N TRP A 319 2.76 -1.47 36.17
CA TRP A 319 3.57 -2.67 36.03
C TRP A 319 3.04 -3.78 36.94
N ASN A 320 2.74 -4.93 36.35
CA ASN A 320 2.52 -6.18 37.06
C ASN A 320 3.87 -6.89 37.20
N VAL A 321 4.20 -7.33 38.40
CA VAL A 321 5.42 -8.11 38.67
C VAL A 321 5.12 -9.60 38.54
N MET A 322 5.96 -10.35 37.84
CA MET A 322 5.89 -11.81 37.84
C MET A 322 6.23 -12.34 39.25
N PRO A 323 5.74 -13.53 39.64
CA PRO A 323 6.17 -14.21 40.86
C PRO A 323 7.71 -14.31 41.08
N ASP A 324 8.53 -14.26 40.01
CA ASP A 324 9.99 -14.23 40.08
C ASP A 324 10.60 -12.99 40.79
N GLY A 325 9.81 -11.93 41.04
CA GLY A 325 10.23 -10.67 41.67
C GLY A 325 11.22 -9.82 40.86
N LYS A 326 11.49 -10.19 39.61
CA LYS A 326 12.54 -9.62 38.74
C LYS A 326 11.98 -9.11 37.42
N THR A 327 11.02 -9.83 36.85
CA THR A 327 10.38 -9.56 35.57
C THR A 327 9.08 -8.78 35.78
N PHE A 328 8.85 -7.78 34.94
CA PHE A 328 7.66 -6.94 34.98
C PHE A 328 7.00 -6.89 33.61
N TYR A 329 5.67 -6.88 33.57
CA TYR A 329 4.86 -6.64 32.37
C TYR A 329 4.01 -5.38 32.57
N LYS A 330 3.81 -4.59 31.52
CA LYS A 330 2.95 -3.41 31.51
C LYS A 330 1.75 -3.65 30.60
N ARG A 331 0.54 -3.32 31.08
CA ARG A 331 -0.70 -3.30 30.27
C ARG A 331 -1.02 -1.86 29.84
N GLN A 332 -0.77 -1.57 28.57
CA GLN A 332 -1.06 -0.28 27.96
C GLN A 332 -2.33 -0.39 27.12
N GLN A 333 -3.45 0.14 27.61
CA GLN A 333 -4.62 0.34 26.79
C GLN A 333 -4.30 1.31 25.65
N LEU A 334 -4.55 0.86 24.42
CA LEU A 334 -4.33 1.60 23.18
C LEU A 334 -5.61 2.36 22.83
N TYR A 335 -6.75 1.65 22.87
CA TYR A 335 -8.07 2.19 22.53
C TYR A 335 -9.16 1.68 23.48
N SER A 336 -10.20 2.52 23.66
CA SER A 336 -11.48 2.13 24.24
C SER A 336 -12.51 2.04 23.11
N ILE A 337 -13.31 0.98 23.09
CA ILE A 337 -14.19 0.63 21.96
C ILE A 337 -15.62 1.04 22.29
N ALA A 338 -15.96 2.27 21.93
CA ALA A 338 -17.17 2.97 22.39
C ALA A 338 -18.51 2.23 22.18
N ASN A 339 -18.65 1.44 21.11
CA ASN A 339 -19.88 0.70 20.80
C ASN A 339 -19.90 -0.75 21.34
N LYS A 340 -18.77 -1.21 21.89
CA LYS A 340 -18.37 -2.63 22.06
C LYS A 340 -18.36 -3.44 20.76
N LEU A 341 -17.39 -4.34 20.62
CA LEU A 341 -17.35 -5.33 19.53
C LEU A 341 -18.45 -6.39 19.74
N PRO A 342 -18.90 -7.08 18.67
CA PRO A 342 -19.64 -8.32 18.83
C PRO A 342 -18.81 -9.36 19.60
N ASN A 343 -19.48 -10.38 20.13
CA ASN A 343 -18.84 -11.52 20.76
C ASN A 343 -17.83 -12.18 19.79
N LEU A 344 -16.53 -12.01 20.00
CA LEU A 344 -15.50 -12.47 19.07
C LEU A 344 -15.47 -14.00 18.93
N SER A 345 -16.07 -14.76 19.87
CA SER A 345 -16.20 -16.21 19.75
C SER A 345 -17.15 -16.69 18.65
N ASP A 346 -18.00 -15.81 18.12
CA ASP A 346 -18.90 -16.05 16.98
C ASP A 346 -18.27 -15.65 15.63
N TYR A 347 -17.03 -15.16 15.62
CA TYR A 347 -16.39 -14.53 14.46
C TYR A 347 -15.03 -15.17 14.14
N ILE A 348 -14.74 -15.30 12.85
CA ILE A 348 -13.37 -15.41 12.36
C ILE A 348 -12.76 -14.00 12.43
N VAL A 349 -11.55 -13.87 12.94
CA VAL A 349 -10.86 -12.59 13.15
C VAL A 349 -9.43 -12.68 12.62
N ALA A 350 -8.93 -11.59 12.02
CA ALA A 350 -7.53 -11.43 11.64
C ALA A 350 -7.06 -10.01 11.96
N GLY A 351 -6.00 -9.87 12.76
CA GLY A 351 -5.38 -8.59 13.08
C GLY A 351 -4.08 -8.39 12.33
N CYS A 352 -3.90 -7.22 11.71
CA CYS A 352 -2.64 -6.83 11.07
C CYS A 352 -1.58 -6.48 12.13
N ARG A 353 -0.32 -6.84 11.89
CA ARG A 353 0.81 -6.49 12.76
C ARG A 353 1.09 -4.99 12.83
N TYR A 354 1.99 -4.60 13.73
CA TYR A 354 2.48 -3.25 13.96
C TYR A 354 1.34 -2.26 14.25
N GLY A 355 0.38 -2.68 15.07
CA GLY A 355 -0.81 -1.89 15.39
C GLY A 355 -1.79 -1.71 14.22
N GLY A 356 -1.74 -2.55 13.19
CA GLY A 356 -2.59 -2.42 12.02
C GLY A 356 -4.09 -2.65 12.25
N PRO A 357 -4.92 -2.52 11.19
CA PRO A 357 -6.36 -2.76 11.23
C PRO A 357 -6.72 -4.20 11.64
N ILE A 358 -8.00 -4.42 11.93
CA ILE A 358 -8.57 -5.72 12.30
C ILE A 358 -9.71 -6.02 11.34
N ALA A 359 -9.71 -7.22 10.77
CA ALA A 359 -10.80 -7.75 9.96
C ALA A 359 -11.59 -8.78 10.77
N LEU A 360 -12.92 -8.79 10.62
CA LEU A 360 -13.82 -9.71 11.31
C LEU A 360 -14.94 -10.18 10.37
N MET A 361 -15.30 -11.45 10.44
CA MET A 361 -16.38 -12.06 9.65
C MET A 361 -17.14 -13.05 10.53
N ARG A 362 -18.48 -13.04 10.48
CA ARG A 362 -19.30 -13.96 11.27
C ARG A 362 -19.03 -15.41 10.83
N ASP A 363 -18.61 -16.27 11.75
CA ASP A 363 -18.23 -17.67 11.47
C ASP A 363 -19.47 -18.51 11.04
N PRO A 364 -19.57 -18.95 9.77
CA PRO A 364 -20.76 -19.64 9.28
C PRO A 364 -20.99 -21.02 9.94
N THR A 365 -20.00 -21.55 10.68
CA THR A 365 -20.15 -22.82 11.41
C THR A 365 -20.81 -22.66 12.78
N ARG A 366 -20.86 -21.44 13.34
CA ARG A 366 -21.47 -21.17 14.66
C ARG A 366 -22.94 -20.85 14.49
N LEU A 367 -23.79 -21.55 15.26
CA LEU A 367 -25.24 -21.35 15.28
C LEU A 367 -25.64 -19.90 15.57
N ILE A 368 -26.77 -19.47 15.02
CA ILE A 368 -27.37 -18.15 15.29
C ILE A 368 -28.54 -18.33 16.25
N ALA A 369 -28.48 -17.69 17.41
CA ALA A 369 -29.58 -17.69 18.37
C ALA A 369 -30.75 -16.84 17.84
N LEU A 370 -31.83 -17.50 17.38
CA LEU A 370 -33.07 -16.87 16.90
C LEU A 370 -33.92 -16.33 18.08
N GLY A 371 -33.38 -15.40 18.86
CA GLY A 371 -34.01 -14.86 20.06
C GLY A 371 -33.68 -13.39 20.30
N ARG A 372 -34.72 -12.55 20.28
CA ARG A 372 -34.70 -11.06 20.36
C ARG A 372 -34.12 -10.39 19.09
N PHE A 373 -34.99 -9.71 18.35
CA PHE A 373 -34.60 -8.79 17.27
C PHE A 373 -33.78 -7.62 17.83
N ARG A 374 -32.45 -7.71 17.75
CA ARG A 374 -31.59 -6.56 17.55
C ARG A 374 -31.21 -6.51 16.07
N SER A 375 -31.12 -5.32 15.50
CA SER A 375 -30.72 -5.09 14.11
C SER A 375 -29.22 -5.36 13.93
N CYS A 376 -28.86 -6.64 13.79
CA CYS A 376 -27.48 -7.10 13.63
C CYS A 376 -26.94 -6.77 12.23
N GLN A 377 -26.51 -5.52 12.02
CA GLN A 377 -26.00 -4.99 10.75
C GLN A 377 -24.75 -5.73 10.21
N HIS A 378 -24.11 -6.59 11.03
CA HIS A 378 -22.91 -7.38 10.71
C HIS A 378 -23.19 -8.86 10.34
N GLN A 379 -24.41 -9.20 9.87
CA GLN A 379 -24.78 -10.57 9.45
C GLN A 379 -24.51 -10.87 7.96
N GLY A 380 -23.44 -10.31 7.39
CA GLY A 380 -22.98 -10.64 6.03
C GLY A 380 -21.86 -11.69 6.04
N PRO A 381 -21.73 -12.53 4.99
CA PRO A 381 -20.61 -13.46 4.83
C PRO A 381 -19.32 -12.76 4.34
N ASN A 382 -19.12 -11.49 4.70
CA ASN A 382 -18.05 -10.63 4.19
C ASN A 382 -17.28 -10.05 5.38
N PRO A 383 -15.96 -9.84 5.28
CA PRO A 383 -15.20 -9.20 6.35
C PRO A 383 -15.47 -7.69 6.47
N ASP A 384 -15.75 -7.25 7.70
CA ASP A 384 -15.79 -5.85 8.11
C ASP A 384 -14.42 -5.44 8.69
N ILE A 385 -14.02 -4.17 8.50
CA ILE A 385 -12.72 -3.67 8.98
C ILE A 385 -12.85 -2.55 10.02
N LEU A 386 -12.11 -2.73 11.12
CA LEU A 386 -11.93 -1.79 12.23
C LEU A 386 -10.53 -1.16 12.19
N PRO A 387 -10.36 0.11 12.63
CA PRO A 387 -11.32 0.91 13.39
C PRO A 387 -12.35 1.68 12.54
N SER A 388 -12.30 1.58 11.21
CA SER A 388 -13.14 2.39 10.31
C SER A 388 -14.65 2.08 10.34
N GLY A 389 -15.07 0.96 10.94
CA GLY A 389 -16.48 0.52 10.97
C GLY A 389 -17.05 0.27 9.57
N ARG A 390 -16.18 0.05 8.58
CA ARG A 390 -16.52 0.03 7.15
C ARG A 390 -16.46 -1.39 6.63
N ARG A 391 -17.60 -1.89 6.17
CA ARG A 391 -17.69 -3.06 5.29
C ARG A 391 -16.96 -2.72 4.00
N LEU A 392 -15.74 -3.25 3.84
CA LEU A 392 -14.86 -2.89 2.74
C LEU A 392 -15.11 -3.73 1.48
N VAL A 393 -15.73 -4.91 1.64
CA VAL A 393 -15.80 -5.94 0.59
C VAL A 393 -17.23 -6.38 0.32
N ALA A 394 -17.62 -6.39 -0.95
CA ALA A 394 -18.65 -7.29 -1.47
C ALA A 394 -17.96 -8.59 -1.91
N TRP A 395 -18.28 -9.72 -1.28
CA TRP A 395 -17.75 -11.03 -1.64
C TRP A 395 -18.81 -11.83 -2.42
N ASP A 396 -18.38 -12.43 -3.53
CA ASP A 396 -19.21 -13.08 -4.55
C ASP A 396 -18.67 -14.46 -5.01
N GLN A 397 -17.43 -14.81 -4.67
CA GLN A 397 -16.74 -16.01 -5.19
C GLN A 397 -16.77 -17.13 -4.13
N GLY A 398 -17.89 -17.85 -4.01
CA GLY A 398 -18.02 -19.00 -3.10
C GLY A 398 -17.79 -18.68 -1.60
N LYS A 399 -17.57 -19.71 -0.79
CA LYS A 399 -17.30 -19.59 0.65
C LYS A 399 -15.86 -19.14 0.93
N ILE A 400 -15.69 -18.16 1.82
CA ILE A 400 -14.39 -17.76 2.36
C ILE A 400 -13.88 -18.84 3.32
N ILE A 401 -12.65 -19.33 3.10
CA ILE A 401 -11.94 -20.27 3.98
C ILE A 401 -11.09 -19.52 5.00
N ARG A 402 -10.26 -18.58 4.53
CA ARG A 402 -9.34 -17.82 5.38
C ARG A 402 -9.17 -16.39 4.85
N PHE A 403 -8.92 -15.45 5.76
CA PHE A 403 -8.44 -14.12 5.43
C PHE A 403 -7.33 -13.70 6.41
N GLY A 404 -6.51 -12.74 5.99
CA GLY A 404 -5.31 -12.30 6.70
C GLY A 404 -4.76 -11.00 6.12
N TRP A 405 -3.63 -10.52 6.63
CA TRP A 405 -3.08 -9.21 6.26
C TRP A 405 -1.67 -9.33 5.70
N THR A 406 -1.37 -8.52 4.68
CA THR A 406 0.00 -8.30 4.22
C THR A 406 0.70 -7.25 5.09
N ALA A 407 2.02 -7.16 4.99
CA ALA A 407 2.81 -6.10 5.63
C ALA A 407 2.28 -4.66 5.36
N ASP A 408 1.71 -4.42 4.18
CA ASP A 408 1.26 -3.10 3.70
C ASP A 408 -0.16 -2.68 4.13
N GLU A 409 -0.81 -3.45 5.01
CA GLU A 409 -2.24 -3.33 5.35
C GLU A 409 -3.21 -3.65 4.20
N ARG A 410 -2.84 -4.54 3.26
CA ARG A 410 -3.80 -5.15 2.31
C ARG A 410 -4.46 -6.37 2.96
N LEU A 411 -5.78 -6.51 2.79
CA LEU A 411 -6.55 -7.66 3.26
C LEU A 411 -6.53 -8.76 2.18
N VAL A 412 -5.97 -9.91 2.52
CA VAL A 412 -6.00 -11.14 1.72
C VAL A 412 -7.26 -11.92 2.09
N ILE A 413 -8.04 -12.36 1.11
CA ILE A 413 -9.20 -13.26 1.29
C ILE A 413 -9.04 -14.44 0.33
N LEU A 414 -9.19 -15.68 0.82
CA LEU A 414 -9.10 -16.94 0.07
C LEU A 414 -10.40 -17.73 0.19
N ASN A 415 -10.87 -18.32 -0.93
CA ASN A 415 -12.07 -19.16 -0.98
C ASN A 415 -11.80 -20.66 -1.07
N GLU A 416 -12.87 -21.44 -1.05
CA GLU A 416 -12.84 -22.90 -1.13
C GLU A 416 -12.39 -23.45 -2.50
N GLU A 417 -12.41 -22.63 -3.56
CA GLU A 417 -12.00 -22.96 -4.94
C GLU A 417 -10.53 -22.56 -5.23
N GLY A 418 -9.76 -22.14 -4.22
CA GLY A 418 -8.39 -21.68 -4.39
C GLY A 418 -8.24 -20.29 -5.02
N THR A 419 -9.32 -19.55 -5.23
CA THR A 419 -9.27 -18.14 -5.67
C THR A 419 -8.99 -17.24 -4.48
N TYR A 420 -7.99 -16.36 -4.61
CA TYR A 420 -7.70 -15.34 -3.59
C TYR A 420 -7.70 -13.92 -4.14
N ARG A 421 -8.08 -12.97 -3.29
CA ARG A 421 -8.10 -11.54 -3.60
C ARG A 421 -7.30 -10.73 -2.58
N LEU A 422 -6.56 -9.75 -3.07
CA LEU A 422 -5.83 -8.76 -2.30
C LEU A 422 -6.59 -7.43 -2.38
N TYR A 423 -7.31 -7.08 -1.31
CA TYR A 423 -8.02 -5.80 -1.17
C TYR A 423 -7.12 -4.73 -0.53
N ASP A 424 -7.21 -3.51 -1.00
CA ASP A 424 -6.67 -2.35 -0.29
C ASP A 424 -7.66 -1.79 0.76
N LEU A 425 -7.24 -0.76 1.50
CA LEU A 425 -8.09 -0.07 2.47
C LEU A 425 -9.15 0.85 1.83
N GLN A 426 -9.26 0.88 0.50
CA GLN A 426 -10.26 1.66 -0.26
C GLN A 426 -11.41 0.76 -0.70
N GLY A 427 -11.15 -0.51 -1.00
CA GLY A 427 -12.09 -1.52 -1.47
C GLY A 427 -11.76 -2.07 -2.87
N ASP A 428 -10.72 -1.52 -3.52
CA ASP A 428 -10.23 -2.02 -4.81
C ASP A 428 -9.37 -3.28 -4.57
N TYR A 429 -9.35 -4.21 -5.54
CA TYR A 429 -8.65 -5.49 -5.38
C TYR A 429 -7.95 -6.01 -6.62
N GLN A 430 -7.01 -6.93 -6.39
CA GLN A 430 -6.40 -7.82 -7.39
C GLN A 430 -6.84 -9.26 -7.10
N GLN A 431 -7.12 -10.06 -8.13
CA GLN A 431 -7.55 -11.46 -8.01
C GLN A 431 -6.52 -12.40 -8.64
N TYR A 432 -6.25 -13.51 -7.94
CA TYR A 432 -5.28 -14.53 -8.31
C TYR A 432 -5.83 -15.93 -7.92
N SER A 433 -5.14 -17.01 -8.28
CA SER A 433 -5.58 -18.38 -8.05
C SER A 433 -4.42 -19.28 -7.61
N LEU A 434 -4.73 -20.25 -6.75
CA LEU A 434 -3.87 -21.37 -6.36
C LEU A 434 -3.79 -22.48 -7.44
N GLY A 435 -4.39 -22.28 -8.61
CA GLY A 435 -4.31 -23.19 -9.76
C GLY A 435 -5.23 -24.41 -9.64
N ASN A 436 -5.15 -25.29 -10.65
CA ASN A 436 -6.08 -26.41 -10.86
C ASN A 436 -6.27 -27.32 -9.63
N GLU A 437 -5.20 -27.69 -8.92
CA GLU A 437 -5.33 -28.61 -7.77
C GLU A 437 -6.28 -28.06 -6.70
N ALA A 438 -6.15 -26.77 -6.36
CA ALA A 438 -7.02 -26.12 -5.39
C ALA A 438 -8.43 -25.84 -5.94
N GLY A 439 -8.60 -25.73 -7.27
CA GLY A 439 -9.91 -25.57 -7.91
C GLY A 439 -10.67 -26.90 -8.07
N GLU A 440 -9.97 -28.02 -8.23
CA GLU A 440 -10.55 -29.35 -8.44
C GLU A 440 -10.74 -30.10 -7.11
N MET A 441 -9.78 -30.01 -6.18
CA MET A 441 -9.85 -30.66 -4.85
C MET A 441 -10.42 -29.74 -3.76
N GLY A 442 -10.48 -28.44 -4.01
CA GLY A 442 -10.83 -27.42 -3.02
C GLY A 442 -9.72 -27.10 -2.01
N VAL A 443 -9.95 -26.10 -1.17
CA VAL A 443 -9.07 -25.70 -0.06
C VAL A 443 -9.74 -25.98 1.29
N ILE A 444 -9.02 -26.69 2.18
CA ILE A 444 -9.46 -26.98 3.55
C ILE A 444 -9.14 -25.81 4.48
N ASP A 445 -7.89 -25.32 4.44
CA ASP A 445 -7.38 -24.26 5.31
C ASP A 445 -6.20 -23.51 4.66
N ALA A 446 -5.82 -22.36 5.19
CA ALA A 446 -4.59 -21.65 4.87
C ALA A 446 -3.99 -20.90 6.08
N ARG A 447 -2.69 -20.63 6.01
CA ARG A 447 -1.94 -19.72 6.88
C ARG A 447 -1.36 -18.57 6.04
N ILE A 448 -1.83 -17.36 6.30
CA ILE A 448 -1.39 -16.13 5.63
C ILE A 448 -0.36 -15.43 6.54
N HIS A 449 0.76 -14.99 5.97
CA HIS A 449 1.81 -14.24 6.66
C HIS A 449 2.16 -12.97 5.87
N ASP A 450 2.98 -12.09 6.45
CA ASP A 450 3.22 -10.72 5.94
C ASP A 450 3.58 -10.66 4.43
N ASN A 451 4.32 -11.66 3.94
CA ASN A 451 4.89 -11.77 2.59
C ASN A 451 4.39 -12.99 1.76
N GLY A 452 3.30 -13.66 2.14
CA GLY A 452 2.78 -14.81 1.38
C GLY A 452 1.71 -15.63 2.10
N MET A 453 1.40 -16.82 1.57
CA MET A 453 0.57 -17.81 2.27
C MET A 453 0.98 -19.24 1.97
N VAL A 454 0.58 -20.17 2.82
CA VAL A 454 0.49 -21.60 2.50
C VAL A 454 -0.97 -22.03 2.63
N ALA A 455 -1.47 -22.82 1.69
CA ALA A 455 -2.80 -23.43 1.71
C ALA A 455 -2.72 -24.95 1.74
N LEU A 456 -3.68 -25.59 2.43
CA LEU A 456 -3.87 -27.04 2.49
C LEU A 456 -5.06 -27.40 1.58
N ALA A 457 -4.79 -28.10 0.49
CA ALA A 457 -5.79 -28.54 -0.47
C ALA A 457 -6.58 -29.77 0.02
N GLY A 458 -7.71 -30.07 -0.63
CA GLY A 458 -8.51 -31.28 -0.36
C GLY A 458 -7.76 -32.61 -0.59
N SER A 459 -6.67 -32.57 -1.37
CA SER A 459 -5.70 -33.65 -1.56
C SER A 459 -4.75 -33.87 -0.35
N LEU A 460 -4.88 -33.05 0.71
CA LEU A 460 -3.93 -32.94 1.83
C LEU A 460 -2.52 -32.47 1.42
N VAL A 461 -2.39 -31.92 0.22
CA VAL A 461 -1.17 -31.31 -0.31
C VAL A 461 -1.06 -29.85 0.13
N LEU A 462 0.17 -29.39 0.35
CA LEU A 462 0.49 -28.01 0.73
C LEU A 462 0.95 -27.18 -0.48
N LEU A 463 0.34 -26.01 -0.66
CA LEU A 463 0.60 -25.07 -1.76
C LEU A 463 1.09 -23.73 -1.21
N GLU A 464 2.33 -23.35 -1.49
CA GLU A 464 2.94 -22.08 -1.12
C GLU A 464 2.71 -21.01 -2.19
N VAL A 465 2.32 -19.79 -1.77
CA VAL A 465 2.34 -18.57 -2.60
C VAL A 465 3.41 -17.63 -2.06
N LYS A 466 4.46 -17.40 -2.87
CA LYS A 466 5.54 -16.45 -2.58
C LYS A 466 5.16 -15.05 -3.04
N GLY A 467 5.14 -14.09 -2.10
CA GLY A 467 4.82 -12.70 -2.38
C GLY A 467 3.34 -12.48 -2.78
N TRP A 468 3.07 -11.28 -3.31
CA TRP A 468 1.71 -10.81 -3.59
C TRP A 468 1.51 -10.37 -5.04
N GLU A 469 2.30 -10.93 -5.96
CA GLU A 469 2.37 -10.56 -7.39
C GLU A 469 1.63 -11.55 -8.32
N GLY A 470 1.03 -12.62 -7.77
CA GLY A 470 0.35 -13.65 -8.56
C GLY A 470 1.29 -14.70 -9.18
N ALA A 471 2.44 -14.94 -8.56
CA ALA A 471 3.34 -16.03 -8.95
C ALA A 471 2.61 -17.38 -8.90
N ARG A 472 2.99 -18.32 -9.79
CA ARG A 472 2.46 -19.69 -9.76
C ARG A 472 2.78 -20.33 -8.39
N PRO A 473 1.80 -20.93 -7.70
CA PRO A 473 2.04 -21.57 -6.42
C PRO A 473 2.97 -22.78 -6.55
N LEU A 474 3.67 -23.06 -5.46
CA LEU A 474 4.69 -24.09 -5.35
C LEU A 474 4.18 -25.21 -4.44
N THR A 475 4.11 -26.42 -4.97
CA THR A 475 3.77 -27.62 -4.20
C THR A 475 4.95 -28.00 -3.31
N LEU A 476 4.71 -28.07 -1.99
CA LEU A 476 5.73 -28.47 -1.01
C LEU A 476 5.91 -30.00 -0.97
N ALA A 477 6.92 -30.48 -0.24
CA ALA A 477 7.17 -31.91 -0.07
C ALA A 477 5.94 -32.62 0.52
N ASN A 478 5.59 -33.80 -0.03
CA ASN A 478 4.34 -34.47 0.33
C ASN A 478 4.40 -35.03 1.77
N PRO A 479 3.52 -34.59 2.70
CA PRO A 479 3.49 -35.10 4.07
C PRO A 479 2.91 -36.53 4.21
N ALA A 480 2.35 -37.10 3.14
CA ALA A 480 1.73 -38.43 3.09
C ALA A 480 0.61 -38.65 4.14
N LEU A 481 -0.15 -37.59 4.44
CA LEU A 481 -1.23 -37.60 5.42
C LEU A 481 -2.39 -38.51 5.02
N SER A 482 -2.97 -39.20 6.00
CA SER A 482 -4.23 -39.95 5.87
C SER A 482 -5.49 -39.11 6.19
N GLN A 483 -5.30 -38.02 6.94
CA GLN A 483 -6.35 -37.12 7.42
C GLN A 483 -5.76 -35.70 7.65
N PRO A 484 -6.58 -34.63 7.70
CA PRO A 484 -6.09 -33.29 8.03
C PRO A 484 -5.35 -33.24 9.39
N PRO A 485 -4.30 -32.40 9.52
CA PRO A 485 -3.52 -32.28 10.75
C PRO A 485 -4.36 -31.69 11.90
N ASN A 486 -4.10 -32.10 13.14
CA ASN A 486 -4.84 -31.62 14.32
C ASN A 486 -4.67 -30.11 14.55
N ALA A 487 -3.45 -29.62 14.29
CA ALA A 487 -3.08 -28.22 14.27
C ALA A 487 -1.88 -28.05 13.35
N TRP A 488 -1.75 -26.86 12.73
CA TRP A 488 -0.60 -26.56 11.89
C TRP A 488 -0.23 -25.08 11.89
N ALA A 489 1.04 -24.78 11.64
CA ALA A 489 1.58 -23.42 11.58
C ALA A 489 2.64 -23.28 10.48
N VAL A 490 3.08 -22.04 10.24
CA VAL A 490 4.08 -21.70 9.23
C VAL A 490 5.15 -20.79 9.86
N ILE A 491 6.42 -21.12 9.62
CA ILE A 491 7.56 -20.23 9.82
C ILE A 491 7.87 -19.56 8.47
N PRO A 492 7.73 -18.22 8.35
CA PRO A 492 8.04 -17.51 7.10
C PRO A 492 9.53 -17.62 6.71
N PRO A 493 9.87 -17.59 5.40
CA PRO A 493 11.26 -17.67 4.91
C PRO A 493 12.15 -16.51 5.37
N ASP A 494 11.56 -15.40 5.80
CA ASP A 494 12.28 -14.27 6.40
C ASP A 494 12.87 -14.59 7.78
N LEU A 495 12.29 -15.57 8.49
CA LEU A 495 12.70 -16.02 9.83
C LEU A 495 13.52 -17.33 9.82
N ASN A 496 13.54 -18.06 8.69
CA ASN A 496 14.31 -19.31 8.55
C ASN A 496 15.69 -19.07 7.92
N ILE A 497 16.69 -19.85 8.33
CA ILE A 497 18.07 -19.80 7.80
C ILE A 497 18.10 -20.33 6.36
N SER A 498 17.27 -21.31 6.03
CA SER A 498 17.13 -21.89 4.68
C SER A 498 16.60 -20.91 3.63
N ARG A 499 15.95 -19.81 4.05
CA ARG A 499 15.11 -18.96 3.19
C ARG A 499 13.99 -19.72 2.46
N HIS A 500 13.53 -20.83 3.03
CA HIS A 500 12.33 -21.55 2.59
C HIS A 500 11.23 -21.38 3.63
N VAL A 501 9.97 -21.48 3.19
CA VAL A 501 8.85 -21.60 4.12
C VAL A 501 8.95 -22.97 4.80
N GLU A 502 8.69 -23.00 6.11
CA GLU A 502 8.68 -24.25 6.87
C GLU A 502 7.30 -24.41 7.51
N VAL A 503 6.65 -25.54 7.23
CA VAL A 503 5.28 -25.84 7.65
C VAL A 503 5.31 -26.93 8.72
N LEU A 504 4.76 -26.61 9.88
CA LEU A 504 4.73 -27.50 11.03
C LEU A 504 3.34 -28.12 11.15
N LEU A 505 3.24 -29.44 11.05
CA LEU A 505 1.99 -30.20 11.06
C LEU A 505 1.94 -31.10 12.30
N SER A 506 0.96 -30.95 13.19
CA SER A 506 0.70 -31.96 14.22
C SER A 506 -0.09 -33.12 13.64
N VAL A 507 0.48 -34.31 13.78
CA VAL A 507 -0.07 -35.58 13.29
C VAL A 507 0.18 -36.63 14.36
N ASP A 508 -0.85 -37.36 14.76
CA ASP A 508 -0.81 -38.37 15.82
C ASP A 508 -0.10 -37.86 17.09
N SER A 509 1.03 -38.44 17.53
CA SER A 509 1.77 -37.98 18.72
C SER A 509 2.84 -36.91 18.44
N THR A 510 3.12 -36.61 17.17
CA THR A 510 4.34 -35.93 16.71
C THR A 510 4.06 -34.61 15.98
N ILE A 511 5.13 -33.97 15.52
CA ILE A 511 5.12 -32.88 14.53
C ILE A 511 5.97 -33.28 13.35
N PHE A 512 5.45 -33.11 12.15
CA PHE A 512 6.21 -33.12 10.91
C PHE A 512 6.60 -31.69 10.55
N SER A 513 7.86 -31.47 10.17
CA SER A 513 8.30 -30.26 9.50
C SER A 513 8.39 -30.52 8.01
N VAL A 514 7.82 -29.63 7.20
CA VAL A 514 7.70 -29.77 5.74
C VAL A 514 8.15 -28.48 5.07
N ASP A 515 9.07 -28.59 4.12
CA ASP A 515 9.50 -27.47 3.27
C ASP A 515 9.36 -27.84 1.77
N ASN A 516 10.06 -27.13 0.88
CA ASN A 516 10.04 -27.41 -0.56
C ASN A 516 10.93 -28.62 -0.98
N LEU A 517 11.74 -29.16 -0.08
CA LEU A 517 12.76 -30.17 -0.36
C LEU A 517 12.49 -31.47 0.39
N GLU A 518 12.08 -31.40 1.67
CA GLU A 518 11.91 -32.56 2.54
C GLU A 518 10.68 -32.48 3.46
N ASN A 519 10.31 -33.65 4.00
CA ASN A 519 9.28 -33.86 5.00
C ASN A 519 9.89 -34.71 6.12
N VAL A 520 10.00 -34.16 7.33
CA VAL A 520 10.77 -34.73 8.44
C VAL A 520 9.92 -34.81 9.70
N ASP A 521 9.60 -36.04 10.13
CA ASP A 521 9.06 -36.33 11.45
C ASP A 521 10.08 -35.97 12.55
N GLN A 522 9.70 -35.05 13.43
CA GLN A 522 10.51 -34.58 14.55
C GLN A 522 10.47 -35.52 15.78
N ARG A 523 9.71 -36.62 15.69
CA ARG A 523 9.64 -37.73 16.66
C ARG A 523 9.26 -37.30 18.07
N LEU A 524 8.38 -36.31 18.17
CA LEU A 524 7.75 -35.94 19.44
C LEU A 524 6.77 -37.03 19.88
N SER A 525 6.66 -37.21 21.19
CA SER A 525 5.81 -38.23 21.85
C SER A 525 4.76 -37.63 22.78
N GLN A 526 4.59 -36.30 22.75
CA GLN A 526 3.78 -35.52 23.68
C GLN A 526 2.50 -34.92 23.06
N GLY A 527 2.28 -35.14 21.76
CA GLY A 527 1.05 -34.77 21.06
C GLY A 527 -0.09 -35.79 21.26
N PRO A 528 -1.22 -35.65 20.53
CA PRO A 528 -1.48 -34.63 19.52
C PRO A 528 -1.46 -33.21 20.06
N PHE A 529 -1.14 -32.24 19.19
CA PHE A 529 -1.10 -30.82 19.52
C PHE A 529 -2.34 -30.10 18.94
N THR A 530 -2.99 -29.30 19.80
CA THR A 530 -4.15 -28.47 19.49
C THR A 530 -3.76 -27.08 18.97
N HIS A 531 -2.57 -26.60 19.36
CA HIS A 531 -2.02 -25.32 18.93
C HIS A 531 -0.52 -25.48 18.66
N ILE A 532 -0.05 -24.82 17.60
CA ILE A 532 1.36 -24.61 17.27
C ILE A 532 1.52 -23.12 17.00
N ALA A 533 2.41 -22.45 17.72
CA ALA A 533 2.70 -21.03 17.55
C ALA A 533 4.21 -20.78 17.51
N PRO A 534 4.80 -20.44 16.34
CA PRO A 534 6.19 -20.05 16.24
C PRO A 534 6.46 -18.67 16.84
N ALA A 535 7.62 -18.50 17.48
CA ALA A 535 8.06 -17.22 18.04
C ALA A 535 8.39 -16.20 16.92
N PRO A 536 8.24 -14.88 17.16
CA PRO A 536 8.53 -13.81 16.18
C PRO A 536 9.95 -13.80 15.61
N ASN A 537 10.88 -14.54 16.23
CA ASN A 537 12.28 -14.62 15.86
C ASN A 537 12.66 -15.92 15.12
N GLY A 538 11.72 -16.86 14.92
CA GLY A 538 11.97 -18.15 14.26
C GLY A 538 12.78 -19.17 15.07
N LYS A 539 13.04 -18.94 16.37
CA LYS A 539 13.96 -19.77 17.20
C LYS A 539 13.29 -20.70 18.21
N SER A 540 12.01 -20.47 18.49
CA SER A 540 11.25 -21.24 19.47
C SER A 540 9.82 -21.49 19.02
N LEU A 541 9.21 -22.55 19.53
CA LEU A 541 7.83 -22.96 19.29
C LEU A 541 7.08 -23.09 20.62
N ALA A 542 5.82 -22.65 20.64
CA ALA A 542 4.87 -22.94 21.69
C ALA A 542 3.86 -23.98 21.18
N LEU A 543 3.76 -25.11 21.88
CA LEU A 543 2.95 -26.26 21.51
C LEU A 543 1.97 -26.58 22.65
N LEU A 544 0.66 -26.65 22.40
CA LEU A 544 -0.32 -27.07 23.42
C LEU A 544 -0.91 -28.42 23.06
N ASN A 545 -0.70 -29.44 23.88
CA ASN A 545 -1.29 -30.77 23.64
C ASN A 545 -2.75 -30.87 24.13
N PHE A 546 -3.45 -31.94 23.72
CA PHE A 546 -4.83 -32.20 24.14
C PHE A 546 -5.02 -32.39 25.65
N ASN A 547 -3.94 -32.65 26.40
CA ASN A 547 -3.98 -32.80 27.87
C ASN A 547 -3.87 -31.45 28.61
N GLY A 548 -3.72 -30.33 27.90
CA GLY A 548 -3.52 -29.02 28.50
C GLY A 548 -2.08 -28.71 28.91
N THR A 549 -1.10 -29.50 28.47
CA THR A 549 0.32 -29.16 28.64
C THR A 549 0.78 -28.24 27.52
N LEU A 550 1.14 -27.00 27.88
CA LEU A 550 1.89 -26.07 27.06
C LEU A 550 3.38 -26.38 27.17
N LEU A 551 4.02 -26.68 26.04
CA LEU A 551 5.43 -26.97 25.90
C LEU A 551 6.09 -25.87 25.08
N VAL A 552 7.23 -25.38 25.56
CA VAL A 552 8.06 -24.41 24.86
C VAL A 552 9.34 -25.12 24.44
N ILE A 553 9.63 -25.16 23.14
CA ILE A 553 10.80 -25.85 22.59
C ILE A 553 11.57 -24.94 21.62
N SER A 554 12.81 -25.29 21.31
CA SER A 554 13.55 -24.70 20.17
C SER A 554 13.00 -25.19 18.82
N THR A 555 13.14 -24.40 17.75
CA THR A 555 12.72 -24.78 16.40
C THR A 555 13.53 -25.91 15.76
N ASP A 556 14.70 -26.23 16.32
CA ASP A 556 15.47 -27.44 15.96
C ASP A 556 14.96 -28.71 16.67
N PHE A 557 13.91 -28.60 17.49
CA PHE A 557 13.31 -29.66 18.32
C PHE A 557 14.27 -30.32 19.35
N GLN A 558 15.50 -29.81 19.50
CA GLN A 558 16.53 -30.42 20.38
C GLN A 558 16.39 -30.06 21.86
N ARG A 559 15.67 -28.98 22.21
CA ARG A 559 15.63 -28.45 23.58
C ARG A 559 14.22 -28.07 24.00
N THR A 560 13.73 -28.72 25.06
CA THR A 560 12.62 -28.18 25.85
C THR A 560 13.13 -27.02 26.71
N LEU A 561 12.47 -25.88 26.60
CA LEU A 561 12.80 -24.62 27.28
C LEU A 561 11.92 -24.42 28.52
N ALA A 562 10.64 -24.78 28.44
CA ALA A 562 9.69 -24.75 29.55
C ALA A 562 8.51 -25.72 29.33
N GLU A 563 7.86 -26.13 30.41
CA GLU A 563 6.59 -26.86 30.43
C GLU A 563 5.63 -26.16 31.42
N PHE A 564 4.37 -26.00 31.06
CA PHE A 564 3.33 -25.38 31.87
C PHE A 564 1.98 -26.08 31.66
N LYS A 565 1.17 -26.27 32.71
CA LYS A 565 -0.15 -26.91 32.60
C LYS A 565 -1.25 -25.86 32.69
N THR A 566 -2.02 -25.73 31.61
CA THR A 566 -3.13 -24.77 31.54
C THR A 566 -4.28 -25.10 32.50
N GLY A 567 -4.35 -26.34 32.97
CA GLY A 567 -5.27 -26.78 34.03
C GLY A 567 -4.89 -26.33 35.45
N ASP A 568 -3.66 -25.84 35.68
CA ASP A 568 -3.25 -25.32 36.99
C ASP A 568 -3.79 -23.90 37.23
N VAL A 569 -4.32 -23.24 36.18
CA VAL A 569 -5.00 -21.93 36.25
C VAL A 569 -6.43 -22.12 36.77
N VAL A 570 -6.59 -22.15 38.09
CA VAL A 570 -7.88 -22.41 38.79
C VAL A 570 -9.02 -21.44 38.37
N THR A 571 -8.67 -20.24 37.91
CA THR A 571 -9.58 -19.19 37.46
C THR A 571 -10.06 -19.37 36.01
N ALA A 572 -9.40 -20.21 35.23
CA ALA A 572 -9.72 -20.46 33.83
C ALA A 572 -10.98 -21.33 33.66
N GLN A 573 -11.77 -21.02 32.63
CA GLN A 573 -13.00 -21.76 32.29
C GLN A 573 -13.08 -22.00 30.79
N GLY A 574 -13.46 -23.24 30.42
CA GLY A 574 -13.51 -23.68 29.03
C GLY A 574 -12.13 -24.03 28.44
N PRO A 575 -12.09 -24.45 27.16
CA PRO A 575 -10.85 -24.74 26.45
C PRO A 575 -10.06 -23.46 26.14
N VAL A 576 -8.74 -23.62 25.97
CA VAL A 576 -7.87 -22.58 25.41
C VAL A 576 -8.33 -22.21 24.00
N ARG A 577 -8.36 -20.91 23.70
CA ARG A 577 -8.81 -20.35 22.42
C ARG A 577 -7.68 -19.94 21.47
N GLN A 578 -6.59 -19.42 22.04
CA GLN A 578 -5.34 -19.13 21.34
C GLN A 578 -4.13 -19.36 22.26
N VAL A 579 -2.99 -19.61 21.62
CA VAL A 579 -1.65 -19.60 22.22
C VAL A 579 -0.83 -18.69 21.31
N GLU A 580 -0.45 -17.51 21.80
CA GLU A 580 0.26 -16.47 21.04
C GLU A 580 1.52 -16.04 21.80
N TRP A 581 2.55 -15.55 21.12
CA TRP A 581 3.75 -15.02 21.78
C TRP A 581 3.55 -13.57 22.24
N CYS A 582 4.03 -13.26 23.45
CA CYS A 582 4.12 -11.92 24.02
C CYS A 582 5.58 -11.43 23.95
N GLY A 583 6.00 -10.98 22.78
CA GLY A 583 7.42 -10.75 22.49
C GLY A 583 8.13 -12.05 22.12
N ILE A 584 9.25 -12.37 22.77
CA ILE A 584 10.10 -13.52 22.40
C ILE A 584 10.35 -14.53 23.54
N ASP A 585 9.85 -14.24 24.75
CA ASP A 585 10.23 -14.94 25.98
C ASP A 585 9.06 -15.26 26.93
N ALA A 586 7.83 -14.92 26.54
CA ALA A 586 6.61 -15.31 27.25
C ALA A 586 5.46 -15.59 26.28
N ILE A 587 4.49 -16.38 26.72
CA ILE A 587 3.36 -16.87 25.91
C ILE A 587 2.05 -16.40 26.53
N LEU A 588 1.18 -15.84 25.73
CA LEU A 588 -0.20 -15.52 26.08
C LEU A 588 -1.10 -16.72 25.75
N VAL A 589 -1.82 -17.21 26.76
CA VAL A 589 -2.88 -18.21 26.62
C VAL A 589 -4.23 -17.54 26.85
N THR A 590 -5.23 -17.77 25.99
CA THR A 590 -6.52 -17.05 26.05
C THR A 590 -7.73 -17.97 26.29
N TRP A 591 -8.71 -17.44 27.03
CA TRP A 591 -10.01 -18.06 27.34
C TRP A 591 -11.15 -17.05 27.11
N ASP A 592 -12.39 -17.42 27.45
CA ASP A 592 -13.57 -16.57 27.19
C ASP A 592 -13.61 -15.25 27.98
N ASN A 593 -13.09 -15.19 29.20
CA ASN A 593 -13.14 -13.96 30.04
C ASN A 593 -11.77 -13.54 30.61
N MET A 594 -10.69 -14.23 30.24
CA MET A 594 -9.35 -13.94 30.74
C MET A 594 -8.25 -14.35 29.75
N VAL A 595 -7.07 -13.78 29.93
CA VAL A 595 -5.83 -14.21 29.30
C VAL A 595 -4.74 -14.34 30.37
N VAL A 596 -3.79 -15.25 30.16
CA VAL A 596 -2.65 -15.46 31.06
C VAL A 596 -1.36 -15.31 30.29
N VAL A 597 -0.45 -14.47 30.77
CA VAL A 597 0.96 -14.46 30.33
C VAL A 597 1.71 -15.50 31.15
N VAL A 598 2.18 -16.56 30.50
CA VAL A 598 3.08 -17.58 31.04
C VAL A 598 4.52 -17.15 30.73
N GLY A 599 5.31 -16.93 31.78
CA GLY A 599 6.73 -16.59 31.69
C GLY A 599 7.62 -17.81 31.39
N PRO A 600 8.92 -17.59 31.12
CA PRO A 600 9.84 -18.65 30.69
C PRO A 600 10.18 -19.68 31.78
N PHE A 601 9.74 -19.45 33.02
CA PHE A 601 9.93 -20.35 34.16
C PHE A 601 8.61 -20.93 34.70
N GLY A 602 7.50 -20.78 33.95
CA GLY A 602 6.16 -21.27 34.34
C GLY A 602 5.35 -20.29 35.21
N ASP A 603 5.97 -19.23 35.72
CA ASP A 603 5.29 -18.13 36.42
C ASP A 603 4.18 -17.49 35.58
N THR A 604 3.09 -17.03 36.20
CA THR A 604 1.90 -16.51 35.49
C THR A 604 1.49 -15.09 35.88
N LEU A 605 0.94 -14.34 34.92
CA LEU A 605 0.17 -13.10 35.15
C LEU A 605 -1.20 -13.16 34.47
N GLU A 606 -2.27 -12.97 35.24
CA GLU A 606 -3.65 -13.02 34.76
C GLU A 606 -4.19 -11.62 34.42
N TYR A 607 -4.93 -11.51 33.30
CA TYR A 607 -5.64 -10.31 32.89
C TYR A 607 -7.09 -10.65 32.51
N TYR A 608 -8.04 -9.95 33.11
CA TYR A 608 -9.48 -10.18 32.96
C TYR A 608 -10.11 -9.22 31.95
N TYR A 609 -11.07 -9.73 31.17
CA TYR A 609 -11.77 -9.01 30.11
C TYR A 609 -13.29 -9.25 30.14
N SER A 610 -14.06 -8.37 29.48
CA SER A 610 -15.53 -8.38 29.51
C SER A 610 -16.20 -9.45 28.63
N GLY A 611 -15.40 -10.27 27.95
CA GLY A 611 -15.81 -11.33 27.04
C GLY A 611 -14.66 -11.74 26.10
N PRO A 612 -14.90 -12.66 25.15
CA PRO A 612 -13.82 -13.35 24.44
C PRO A 612 -12.90 -12.39 23.70
N SER A 613 -11.59 -12.56 23.92
CA SER A 613 -10.54 -11.72 23.35
C SER A 613 -9.81 -12.42 22.22
N PHE A 614 -9.36 -11.64 21.23
CA PHE A 614 -8.49 -12.09 20.15
C PHE A 614 -7.09 -11.49 20.33
N ALA A 615 -6.06 -12.31 20.27
CA ALA A 615 -4.67 -11.92 20.47
C ALA A 615 -3.89 -11.87 19.14
N VAL A 616 -2.97 -10.91 19.04
CA VAL A 616 -2.06 -10.70 17.90
C VAL A 616 -0.64 -10.54 18.43
N THR A 617 0.24 -11.48 18.10
CA THR A 617 1.67 -11.38 18.42
C THR A 617 2.36 -10.25 17.67
N GLU A 618 3.05 -9.39 18.43
CA GLU A 618 3.95 -8.34 17.95
C GLU A 618 5.40 -8.68 18.39
N PRO A 619 6.47 -8.13 17.78
CA PRO A 619 7.84 -8.50 18.13
C PRO A 619 8.26 -8.19 19.58
N ASP A 620 7.57 -7.26 20.23
CA ASP A 620 7.89 -6.71 21.56
C ASP A 620 6.72 -6.85 22.58
N GLY A 621 5.70 -7.64 22.26
CA GLY A 621 4.55 -7.85 23.13
C GLY A 621 3.42 -8.63 22.43
N VAL A 622 2.21 -8.53 22.97
CA VAL A 622 0.98 -9.06 22.36
C VAL A 622 -0.12 -8.03 22.44
N ARG A 623 -0.81 -7.80 21.31
CA ARG A 623 -1.97 -6.92 21.23
C ARG A 623 -3.24 -7.73 21.45
N VAL A 624 -3.96 -7.43 22.53
CA VAL A 624 -5.19 -8.13 22.95
C VAL A 624 -6.40 -7.26 22.62
N ILE A 625 -7.29 -7.80 21.80
CA ILE A 625 -8.51 -7.15 21.31
C ILE A 625 -9.68 -7.79 22.04
N ALA A 626 -10.24 -7.08 23.01
CA ALA A 626 -11.40 -7.49 23.80
C ALA A 626 -12.67 -6.73 23.32
N PRO A 627 -13.87 -7.06 23.83
CA PRO A 627 -15.10 -6.39 23.39
C PRO A 627 -15.11 -4.88 23.63
N ASP A 628 -14.55 -4.37 24.71
CA ASP A 628 -14.55 -2.94 25.08
C ASP A 628 -13.16 -2.25 25.07
N ALA A 629 -12.07 -2.99 24.89
CA ALA A 629 -10.72 -2.45 24.91
C ALA A 629 -9.80 -3.11 23.87
N CYS A 630 -8.79 -2.36 23.43
CA CYS A 630 -7.64 -2.90 22.71
C CYS A 630 -6.38 -2.53 23.51
N ASP A 631 -5.70 -3.54 24.06
CA ASP A 631 -4.55 -3.41 24.94
C ASP A 631 -3.27 -3.93 24.27
N LEU A 632 -2.13 -3.34 24.60
CA LEU A 632 -0.81 -3.96 24.44
C LEU A 632 -0.34 -4.47 25.79
N ILE A 633 -0.08 -5.77 25.88
CA ILE A 633 0.65 -6.38 26.99
C ILE A 633 2.10 -6.56 26.52
N GLN A 634 3.05 -6.03 27.29
CA GLN A 634 4.46 -5.97 26.91
C GLN A 634 5.34 -6.17 28.15
N LYS A 635 6.42 -6.96 28.02
CA LYS A 635 7.50 -7.01 29.02
C LYS A 635 8.11 -5.61 29.17
N VAL A 636 8.25 -5.11 30.40
CA VAL A 636 8.82 -3.79 30.65
C VAL A 636 10.26 -3.76 30.10
N PRO A 637 10.59 -2.87 29.14
CA PRO A 637 11.92 -2.79 28.57
C PRO A 637 12.98 -2.45 29.62
N ALA A 638 14.20 -2.97 29.45
CA ALA A 638 15.29 -2.82 30.41
C ALA A 638 15.52 -1.34 30.79
N ALA A 639 15.61 -0.45 29.80
CA ALA A 639 15.80 0.99 30.04
C ALA A 639 14.68 1.64 30.90
N SER A 640 13.41 1.32 30.63
CA SER A 640 12.29 1.78 31.48
C SER A 640 12.39 1.19 32.89
N ALA A 641 12.78 -0.08 33.04
CA ALA A 641 12.96 -0.74 34.32
C ALA A 641 14.10 -0.08 35.13
N SER A 642 15.26 0.14 34.52
CA SER A 642 16.42 0.78 35.14
C SER A 642 16.08 2.16 35.71
N VAL A 643 15.29 2.99 35.01
CA VAL A 643 14.94 4.35 35.47
C VAL A 643 13.74 4.38 36.43
N PHE A 644 12.69 3.59 36.21
CA PHE A 644 11.42 3.73 36.95
C PHE A 644 11.10 2.66 37.98
N ARG A 645 11.87 1.56 38.08
CA ARG A 645 11.67 0.53 39.13
C ARG A 645 11.80 1.19 40.52
N PRO A 646 10.82 1.04 41.42
CA PRO A 646 10.95 1.53 42.79
C PRO A 646 12.19 0.95 43.48
N GLY A 647 13.00 1.81 44.09
CA GLY A 647 14.27 1.41 44.73
C GLY A 647 15.40 1.08 43.75
N SER A 648 15.30 1.43 42.46
CA SER A 648 16.40 1.26 41.51
C SER A 648 17.63 2.10 41.90
N THR A 649 18.79 1.45 41.92
CA THR A 649 20.10 2.09 42.15
C THR A 649 20.95 2.14 40.87
N SER A 650 20.32 2.06 39.70
CA SER A 650 21.03 2.21 38.42
C SER A 650 21.58 3.62 38.25
N ALA A 651 22.66 3.78 37.48
CA ALA A 651 23.17 5.11 37.14
C ALA A 651 22.10 5.98 36.44
N SER A 652 21.19 5.36 35.69
CA SER A 652 20.09 6.03 34.97
C SER A 652 18.96 6.52 35.88
N ALA A 653 18.63 5.76 36.94
CA ALA A 653 17.72 6.24 37.99
C ALA A 653 18.36 7.40 38.78
N ILE A 654 19.63 7.26 39.15
CA ILE A 654 20.36 8.31 39.89
C ILE A 654 20.51 9.57 39.04
N LEU A 655 20.74 9.45 37.72
CA LEU A 655 20.74 10.57 36.76
C LEU A 655 19.36 11.25 36.69
N TYR A 656 18.30 10.47 36.65
CA TYR A 656 16.93 10.99 36.62
C TYR A 656 16.58 11.76 37.90
N ASP A 657 16.93 11.21 39.06
CA ASP A 657 16.71 11.83 40.37
C ASP A 657 17.67 13.03 40.61
N ALA A 658 18.86 13.03 40.01
CA ALA A 658 19.75 14.18 39.95
C ALA A 658 19.14 15.33 39.13
N TRP A 659 18.54 15.02 37.97
CA TRP A 659 17.83 16.00 37.15
C TRP A 659 16.55 16.53 37.82
N GLU A 660 15.79 15.69 38.52
CA GLU A 660 14.64 16.14 39.32
C GLU A 660 15.10 17.04 40.48
N SER A 661 16.17 16.65 41.19
CA SER A 661 16.80 17.47 42.23
C SER A 661 17.27 18.83 41.69
N PHE A 662 17.92 18.86 40.53
CA PHE A 662 18.34 20.08 39.84
C PHE A 662 17.15 20.96 39.48
N SER A 663 16.08 20.37 38.96
CA SER A 663 14.83 21.06 38.61
C SER A 663 14.13 21.67 39.84
N GLN A 664 14.28 21.05 41.01
CA GLN A 664 13.81 21.57 42.30
C GLN A 664 14.76 22.64 42.91
N ARG A 665 15.99 22.79 42.38
CA ARG A 665 17.13 23.57 42.93
C ARG A 665 17.73 23.00 44.22
N SER A 666 17.74 21.67 44.35
CA SER A 666 18.40 20.95 45.45
C SER A 666 19.89 20.73 45.14
N PRO A 667 20.82 20.92 46.11
CA PRO A 667 22.25 20.66 45.92
C PRO A 667 22.56 19.18 45.69
N LYS A 668 21.68 18.26 46.10
CA LYS A 668 21.81 16.80 45.91
C LYS A 668 22.01 16.39 44.44
N ALA A 669 21.64 17.25 43.48
CA ALA A 669 21.91 17.03 42.07
C ALA A 669 23.41 16.85 41.75
N ASP A 670 24.29 17.61 42.43
CA ASP A 670 25.74 17.55 42.24
C ASP A 670 26.35 16.33 42.95
N GLU A 671 25.84 15.98 44.13
CA GLU A 671 26.21 14.76 44.86
C GLU A 671 25.89 13.51 44.01
N ASN A 672 24.65 13.42 43.50
CA ASN A 672 24.22 12.34 42.63
C ASN A 672 25.04 12.27 41.34
N ILE A 673 25.23 13.38 40.61
CA ILE A 673 25.92 13.35 39.30
C ILE A 673 27.41 12.98 39.44
N ARG A 674 28.06 13.35 40.54
CA ARG A 674 29.43 12.93 40.86
C ARG A 674 29.50 11.43 41.15
N SER A 675 28.53 10.88 41.88
CA SER A 675 28.52 9.46 42.25
C SER A 675 28.48 8.51 41.04
N ILE A 676 27.84 8.94 39.94
CA ILE A 676 27.70 8.13 38.71
C ILE A 676 28.63 8.55 37.57
N LYS A 677 29.59 9.45 37.78
CA LYS A 677 30.44 9.98 36.70
C LYS A 677 31.10 8.89 35.81
N PRO A 678 31.57 7.73 36.33
CA PRO A 678 32.14 6.66 35.49
C PRO A 678 31.16 6.04 34.49
N GLU A 679 29.87 5.96 34.83
CA GLU A 679 28.81 5.30 34.04
C GLU A 679 27.88 6.29 33.33
N LEU A 680 28.12 7.60 33.51
CA LEU A 680 27.21 8.66 33.10
C LEU A 680 26.87 8.68 31.60
N ALA A 681 27.78 8.22 30.73
CA ALA A 681 27.50 8.09 29.30
C ALA A 681 26.39 7.05 29.04
N ALA A 682 26.56 5.83 29.55
CA ALA A 682 25.54 4.77 29.47
C ALA A 682 24.23 5.19 30.15
N ALA A 683 24.30 5.94 31.26
CA ALA A 683 23.11 6.46 31.93
C ALA A 683 22.33 7.49 31.09
N VAL A 684 23.04 8.34 30.34
CA VAL A 684 22.43 9.28 29.38
C VAL A 684 21.76 8.51 28.24
N ASP A 685 22.44 7.51 27.69
CA ASP A 685 21.96 6.74 26.54
C ASP A 685 20.77 5.83 26.91
N GLU A 686 20.78 5.20 28.09
CA GLU A 686 19.64 4.44 28.61
C GLU A 686 18.44 5.37 28.94
N CYS A 687 18.69 6.60 29.42
CA CYS A 687 17.62 7.61 29.55
C CYS A 687 17.04 8.05 28.19
N ILE A 688 17.83 8.03 27.12
CA ILE A 688 17.35 8.27 25.75
C ILE A 688 16.50 7.09 25.28
N GLU A 689 16.98 5.85 25.44
CA GLU A 689 16.23 4.65 25.03
C GLU A 689 14.90 4.54 25.79
N ALA A 690 14.91 4.70 27.11
CA ALA A 690 13.71 4.72 27.95
C ALA A 690 12.68 5.73 27.44
N ALA A 691 13.11 6.89 26.91
CA ALA A 691 12.19 7.88 26.34
C ALA A 691 11.41 7.33 25.14
N GLY A 692 12.00 6.44 24.33
CA GLY A 692 11.34 5.73 23.22
C GLY A 692 10.24 4.76 23.68
N GLN A 693 10.44 4.14 24.84
CA GLN A 693 9.57 3.09 25.40
C GLN A 693 8.32 3.63 26.10
N GLU A 694 8.26 4.93 26.39
CA GLU A 694 7.13 5.59 27.06
C GLU A 694 6.10 6.16 26.07
N TRP A 695 4.83 5.95 26.37
CA TRP A 695 3.71 6.38 25.53
C TRP A 695 3.32 7.84 25.73
N GLU A 696 3.39 8.31 26.98
CA GLU A 696 2.96 9.65 27.36
C GLU A 696 4.02 10.71 27.01
N PRO A 697 3.69 11.76 26.21
CA PRO A 697 4.61 12.84 25.92
C PRO A 697 5.11 13.57 27.17
N TYR A 698 4.45 13.44 28.32
CA TYR A 698 4.97 13.92 29.61
C TYR A 698 6.27 13.19 30.01
N TRP A 699 6.25 11.86 30.13
CA TRP A 699 7.38 11.05 30.59
C TRP A 699 8.55 11.07 29.60
N GLN A 700 8.25 10.97 28.29
CA GLN A 700 9.21 11.18 27.21
C GLN A 700 10.04 12.47 27.38
N ARG A 701 9.36 13.60 27.65
CA ARG A 701 10.03 14.90 27.88
C ARG A 701 10.83 14.93 29.19
N ARG A 702 10.43 14.21 30.23
CA ARG A 702 11.21 14.15 31.49
C ARG A 702 12.51 13.38 31.29
N LEU A 703 12.45 12.21 30.65
CA LEU A 703 13.60 11.37 30.32
C LEU A 703 14.61 12.09 29.42
N LEU A 704 14.15 12.72 28.32
CA LEU A 704 15.01 13.53 27.47
C LEU A 704 15.59 14.77 28.20
N ASN A 705 14.92 15.32 29.21
CA ASN A 705 15.52 16.39 30.01
C ASN A 705 16.59 15.88 31.00
N ALA A 706 16.44 14.65 31.53
CA ALA A 706 17.48 13.99 32.32
C ALA A 706 18.72 13.66 31.49
N ALA A 707 18.55 13.08 30.30
CA ALA A 707 19.64 12.87 29.34
C ALA A 707 20.31 14.19 28.92
N LYS A 708 19.52 15.25 28.66
CA LYS A 708 20.01 16.60 28.36
C LYS A 708 20.80 17.23 29.52
N PHE A 709 20.50 16.86 30.76
CA PHE A 709 21.24 17.28 31.95
C PHE A 709 22.55 16.49 32.09
N GLY A 710 22.51 15.16 32.04
CA GLY A 710 23.69 14.30 32.20
C GLY A 710 24.79 14.57 31.18
N ARG A 711 24.43 14.75 29.90
CA ARG A 711 25.39 15.10 28.83
C ARG A 711 26.13 16.44 29.08
N GLY A 712 25.65 17.29 29.98
CA GLY A 712 26.31 18.54 30.37
C GLY A 712 27.56 18.34 31.23
N PHE A 713 27.82 17.11 31.69
CA PHE A 713 28.98 16.73 32.50
C PHE A 713 29.88 15.68 31.80
N LEU A 714 29.64 15.43 30.50
CA LEU A 714 30.45 14.56 29.66
C LEU A 714 31.39 15.40 28.79
N ASP A 715 32.68 15.10 28.83
CA ASP A 715 33.71 15.82 28.06
C ASP A 715 33.61 15.52 26.54
N LEU A 716 33.07 14.34 26.18
CA LEU A 716 32.77 13.91 24.81
C LEU A 716 31.42 13.17 24.81
N HIS A 717 30.50 13.55 23.91
CA HIS A 717 29.21 12.87 23.73
C HIS A 717 28.68 13.09 22.31
N ASN A 718 28.11 12.06 21.70
CA ASN A 718 27.51 12.10 20.37
C ASN A 718 26.03 12.54 20.47
N PRO A 719 25.64 13.74 19.98
CA PRO A 719 24.25 14.20 20.09
C PRO A 719 23.28 13.51 19.13
N THR A 720 23.77 12.65 18.23
CA THR A 720 23.00 12.01 17.16
C THR A 720 21.80 11.23 17.69
N ASP A 721 22.01 10.36 18.67
CA ASP A 721 20.96 9.47 19.16
C ASP A 721 19.88 10.23 19.96
N PHE A 722 20.29 11.27 20.68
CA PHE A 722 19.38 12.23 21.31
C PHE A 722 18.49 12.95 20.28
N ILE A 723 19.06 13.36 19.14
CA ILE A 723 18.34 14.02 18.04
C ILE A 723 17.40 13.03 17.34
N ASN A 724 17.89 11.83 17.01
CA ASN A 724 17.15 10.77 16.34
C ASN A 724 15.96 10.28 17.18
N MET A 725 16.12 10.13 18.49
CA MET A 725 15.03 9.85 19.44
C MET A 725 14.02 11.01 19.48
N GLY A 726 14.50 12.26 19.56
CA GLY A 726 13.66 13.45 19.53
C GLY A 726 12.90 13.68 18.22
N GLN A 727 13.39 13.16 17.09
CA GLN A 727 12.67 13.09 15.82
C GLN A 727 11.64 11.94 15.85
N THR A 728 12.08 10.74 16.20
CA THR A 728 11.27 9.51 16.24
C THR A 728 10.04 9.67 17.14
N LEU A 729 10.20 10.22 18.34
CA LEU A 729 9.09 10.45 19.26
C LEU A 729 8.02 11.41 18.73
N LYS A 730 8.39 12.39 17.89
CA LYS A 730 7.38 13.25 17.23
C LYS A 730 6.58 12.47 16.19
N VAL A 731 7.23 11.59 15.44
CA VAL A 731 6.58 10.73 14.44
C VAL A 731 5.65 9.73 15.14
N LEU A 732 6.15 9.04 16.17
CA LEU A 732 5.36 8.10 16.99
C LEU A 732 4.14 8.79 17.63
N ASN A 733 4.33 9.93 18.29
CA ASN A 733 3.21 10.66 18.91
C ASN A 733 2.20 11.17 17.88
N ALA A 734 2.62 11.51 16.66
CA ALA A 734 1.72 11.92 15.59
C ALA A 734 0.87 10.75 15.07
N VAL A 735 1.45 9.56 14.89
CA VAL A 735 0.70 8.40 14.33
C VAL A 735 -0.08 7.61 15.38
N ARG A 736 0.32 7.67 16.65
CA ARG A 736 -0.43 7.14 17.80
C ARG A 736 -1.70 7.95 18.13
N PHE A 737 -1.79 9.19 17.65
CA PHE A 737 -2.95 10.06 17.87
C PHE A 737 -4.24 9.41 17.36
N TYR A 738 -5.36 9.58 18.08
CA TYR A 738 -6.57 8.78 17.88
C TYR A 738 -7.20 8.93 16.48
N GLU A 739 -7.01 10.08 15.82
CA GLU A 739 -7.48 10.33 14.44
C GLU A 739 -6.65 9.61 13.37
N ILE A 740 -5.44 9.16 13.71
CA ILE A 740 -4.53 8.43 12.81
C ILE A 740 -4.58 6.91 13.06
N GLY A 741 -4.70 6.51 14.33
CA GLY A 741 -4.98 5.13 14.71
C GLY A 741 -3.87 4.12 14.38
N ILE A 742 -2.60 4.49 14.57
CA ILE A 742 -1.45 3.57 14.46
C ILE A 742 -0.72 3.50 15.81
N PRO A 743 -1.05 2.54 16.69
CA PRO A 743 -0.43 2.37 18.00
C PRO A 743 0.90 1.60 17.89
N ILE A 744 1.80 2.04 17.00
CA ILE A 744 3.09 1.40 16.76
C ILE A 744 4.09 1.70 17.91
N THR A 745 4.81 0.69 18.38
CA THR A 745 5.85 0.87 19.40
C THR A 745 7.15 1.42 18.80
N TYR A 746 8.12 1.78 19.64
CA TYR A 746 9.44 2.22 19.18
C TYR A 746 10.22 1.09 18.48
N LEU A 747 10.19 -0.12 19.06
CA LEU A 747 10.83 -1.30 18.47
C LEU A 747 10.18 -1.72 17.15
N GLN A 748 8.85 -1.70 17.07
CA GLN A 748 8.11 -1.96 15.82
C GLN A 748 8.42 -0.92 14.72
N TYR A 749 8.56 0.35 15.09
CA TYR A 749 8.94 1.43 14.16
C TYR A 749 10.36 1.28 13.60
N ILE A 750 11.31 0.82 14.42
CA ILE A 750 12.66 0.47 13.95
C ILE A 750 12.59 -0.74 13.02
N TYR A 751 11.94 -1.83 13.46
CA TYR A 751 11.90 -3.09 12.72
C TYR A 751 11.22 -2.96 11.34
N ALA A 752 10.07 -2.28 11.29
CA ALA A 752 9.37 -2.02 10.03
C ALA A 752 10.05 -0.92 9.17
N SER A 753 10.92 -0.09 9.77
CA SER A 753 11.48 1.15 9.22
C SER A 753 10.49 2.33 9.05
N PRO A 754 10.99 3.58 9.03
CA PRO A 754 10.16 4.76 8.81
C PRO A 754 9.49 4.79 7.43
N SER A 755 10.13 4.22 6.41
CA SER A 755 9.61 4.14 5.04
C SER A 755 8.34 3.30 4.97
N HIS A 756 8.26 2.20 5.73
CA HIS A 756 7.07 1.35 5.76
C HIS A 756 5.90 2.02 6.48
N LEU A 757 6.16 2.79 7.54
CA LEU A 757 5.15 3.64 8.17
C LEU A 757 4.62 4.70 7.18
N ILE A 758 5.48 5.27 6.33
CA ILE A 758 5.09 6.20 5.26
C ILE A 758 4.19 5.48 4.24
N THR A 759 4.53 4.26 3.80
CA THR A 759 3.67 3.42 2.93
C THR A 759 2.30 3.19 3.55
N ARG A 760 2.22 2.71 4.80
CA ARG A 760 0.94 2.46 5.50
C ARG A 760 0.09 3.73 5.63
N LEU A 761 0.70 4.87 5.96
CA LEU A 761 0.02 6.17 5.97
C LEU A 761 -0.52 6.55 4.59
N THR A 762 0.17 6.19 3.50
CA THR A 762 -0.35 6.41 2.14
C THR A 762 -1.48 5.46 1.76
N SER A 763 -1.44 4.18 2.16
CA SER A 763 -2.55 3.21 2.02
C SER A 763 -3.82 3.71 2.74
N ARG A 764 -3.65 4.36 3.90
CA ARG A 764 -4.71 5.05 4.65
C ARG A 764 -5.12 6.42 4.05
N ASN A 765 -4.60 6.81 2.88
CA ASN A 765 -4.79 8.12 2.22
C ASN A 765 -4.39 9.35 3.06
N MET A 766 -3.48 9.19 4.01
CA MET A 766 -3.01 10.27 4.88
C MET A 766 -1.83 11.01 4.25
N HIS A 767 -1.90 11.28 2.95
CA HIS A 767 -0.76 11.76 2.13
C HIS A 767 -0.11 13.03 2.69
N LEU A 768 -0.88 13.94 3.31
CA LEU A 768 -0.34 15.15 3.94
C LEU A 768 0.53 14.85 5.19
N LEU A 769 0.14 13.86 6.01
CA LEU A 769 0.92 13.44 7.17
C LEU A 769 2.16 12.65 6.71
N ALA A 770 1.98 11.72 5.76
CA ALA A 770 3.08 10.97 5.15
C ALA A 770 4.14 11.90 4.53
N LEU A 771 3.71 12.91 3.76
CA LEU A 771 4.60 13.94 3.17
C LEU A 771 5.36 14.72 4.26
N ARG A 772 4.65 15.20 5.28
CA ARG A 772 5.28 15.95 6.40
C ARG A 772 6.30 15.11 7.15
N ILE A 773 6.03 13.83 7.39
CA ILE A 773 6.98 12.89 8.02
C ILE A 773 8.16 12.64 7.09
N SER A 774 7.93 12.44 5.79
CA SER A 774 9.01 12.25 4.79
C SER A 774 9.97 13.45 4.79
N THR A 775 9.45 14.67 4.66
CA THR A 775 10.25 15.91 4.71
C THR A 775 10.93 16.10 6.07
N TYR A 776 10.28 15.75 7.18
CA TYR A 776 10.85 15.91 8.53
C TYR A 776 12.00 14.92 8.82
N LEU A 777 11.97 13.73 8.23
CA LEU A 777 13.02 12.71 8.30
C LEU A 777 14.02 12.77 7.13
N SER A 778 13.92 13.78 6.25
CA SER A 778 14.72 13.93 5.02
C SER A 778 14.63 12.74 4.04
N ILE A 779 13.53 11.98 4.07
CA ILE A 779 13.25 10.87 3.15
C ILE A 779 12.63 11.45 1.86
N LYS A 780 13.13 11.05 0.69
CA LYS A 780 12.60 11.53 -0.61
C LYS A 780 11.11 11.17 -0.75
N PRO A 781 10.20 12.14 -0.98
CA PRO A 781 8.75 11.92 -0.89
C PRO A 781 8.12 11.21 -2.10
N HIS A 782 8.91 10.63 -3.02
CA HIS A 782 8.43 10.08 -4.30
C HIS A 782 7.30 9.06 -4.14
N ALA A 783 7.36 8.15 -3.16
CA ALA A 783 6.30 7.17 -2.91
C ALA A 783 4.97 7.85 -2.53
N VAL A 784 5.03 8.87 -1.66
CA VAL A 784 3.87 9.67 -1.24
C VAL A 784 3.27 10.43 -2.42
N LEU A 785 4.11 11.01 -3.28
CA LEU A 785 3.70 11.77 -4.46
C LEU A 785 3.06 10.87 -5.53
N ARG A 786 3.66 9.71 -5.83
CA ARG A 786 3.11 8.70 -6.76
C ARG A 786 1.76 8.15 -6.27
N HIS A 787 1.66 7.79 -4.98
CA HIS A 787 0.39 7.31 -4.41
C HIS A 787 -0.68 8.41 -4.35
N TRP A 788 -0.28 9.66 -4.04
CA TRP A 788 -1.19 10.80 -4.07
C TRP A 788 -1.72 11.10 -5.48
N ALA A 789 -0.85 11.08 -6.51
CA ALA A 789 -1.26 11.30 -7.89
C ALA A 789 -2.22 10.19 -8.35
N SER A 790 -1.88 8.92 -8.10
CA SER A 790 -2.73 7.76 -8.38
C SER A 790 -4.12 7.86 -7.73
N ALA A 791 -4.17 8.21 -6.44
CA ALA A 791 -5.43 8.43 -5.72
C ALA A 791 -6.20 9.65 -6.25
N LYS A 792 -5.52 10.73 -6.64
CA LYS A 792 -6.15 11.93 -7.22
C LYS A 792 -6.81 11.64 -8.56
N ILE A 793 -6.13 10.92 -9.46
CA ILE A 793 -6.62 10.48 -10.78
C ILE A 793 -7.86 9.57 -10.64
N THR A 794 -7.79 8.62 -9.71
CA THR A 794 -8.86 7.65 -9.45
C THR A 794 -10.10 8.32 -8.84
N ARG A 795 -9.91 9.35 -8.01
CA ARG A 795 -11.01 10.10 -7.37
C ARG A 795 -11.63 11.20 -8.24
N SER A 796 -10.88 11.81 -9.17
CA SER A 796 -11.37 12.91 -10.01
C SER A 796 -12.20 12.45 -11.21
N ARG A 797 -12.91 11.31 -11.12
CA ARG A 797 -13.64 10.70 -12.26
C ARG A 797 -14.54 11.74 -12.95
N PRO A 798 -14.60 11.77 -14.30
CA PRO A 798 -15.49 12.70 -14.99
C PRO A 798 -16.93 12.55 -14.52
N SER A 799 -17.62 13.67 -14.32
CA SER A 799 -19.05 13.61 -14.00
C SER A 799 -19.80 13.09 -15.22
N ALA A 800 -20.57 12.01 -15.06
CA ALA A 800 -21.36 11.38 -16.12
C ALA A 800 -22.53 12.25 -16.65
N THR A 801 -22.56 13.53 -16.27
CA THR A 801 -23.54 14.54 -16.66
C THR A 801 -23.12 15.38 -17.86
N GLY A 802 -21.92 15.16 -18.43
CA GLY A 802 -21.40 15.88 -19.60
C GLY A 802 -21.22 14.97 -20.81
N SER A 803 -22.20 14.92 -21.72
CA SER A 803 -22.17 14.06 -22.92
C SER A 803 -21.40 14.68 -24.08
N GLY A 804 -20.12 15.02 -23.86
CA GLY A 804 -19.25 15.62 -24.89
C GLY A 804 -17.76 15.38 -24.62
N SER A 805 -16.97 15.28 -25.71
CA SER A 805 -15.52 15.08 -25.67
C SER A 805 -14.78 16.12 -24.82
N ASP A 806 -15.22 17.37 -24.93
CA ASP A 806 -14.43 18.53 -24.52
C ASP A 806 -14.47 18.73 -22.99
N ALA A 807 -15.53 18.25 -22.34
CA ALA A 807 -15.67 18.25 -20.88
C ALA A 807 -14.63 17.32 -20.21
N ASN A 808 -14.25 16.22 -20.86
CA ASN A 808 -13.20 15.32 -20.35
C ASN A 808 -11.80 15.93 -20.52
N LEU A 809 -11.56 16.62 -21.65
CA LEU A 809 -10.25 17.20 -21.97
C LEU A 809 -9.82 18.26 -20.93
N GLY A 810 -10.71 19.20 -20.60
CA GLY A 810 -10.41 20.26 -19.62
C GLY A 810 -10.15 19.73 -18.21
N GLY A 811 -10.92 18.73 -17.76
CA GLY A 811 -10.71 18.09 -16.46
C GLY A 811 -9.37 17.33 -16.37
N ASP A 812 -8.95 16.70 -17.48
CA ASP A 812 -7.64 16.03 -17.55
C ASP A 812 -6.48 17.05 -17.62
N ASP A 813 -6.64 18.22 -18.26
CA ASP A 813 -5.62 19.29 -18.23
C ASP A 813 -5.44 19.87 -16.81
N GLU A 814 -6.52 20.13 -16.08
CA GLU A 814 -6.43 20.57 -14.68
C GLU A 814 -5.76 19.52 -13.78
N VAL A 815 -6.10 18.24 -13.94
CA VAL A 815 -5.50 17.15 -13.16
C VAL A 815 -4.03 16.97 -13.51
N CYS A 816 -3.66 17.02 -14.80
CA CYS A 816 -2.27 16.95 -15.25
C CYS A 816 -1.45 18.10 -14.64
N LYS A 817 -1.95 19.33 -14.74
CA LYS A 817 -1.28 20.51 -14.18
C LYS A 817 -1.12 20.40 -12.66
N LEU A 818 -2.17 20.03 -11.92
CA LEU A 818 -2.10 19.87 -10.46
C LEU A 818 -1.12 18.78 -10.00
N ILE A 819 -0.83 17.78 -10.84
CA ILE A 819 0.20 16.77 -10.58
C ILE A 819 1.59 17.36 -10.83
N VAL A 820 1.83 17.92 -12.03
CA VAL A 820 3.12 18.52 -12.41
C VAL A 820 3.51 19.68 -11.48
N ASP A 821 2.63 20.65 -11.24
CA ASP A 821 2.86 21.79 -10.34
C ASP A 821 3.33 21.32 -8.94
N LYS A 822 2.84 20.17 -8.45
CA LYS A 822 3.25 19.61 -7.16
C LYS A 822 4.55 18.80 -7.23
N PHE A 823 4.79 18.12 -8.34
CA PHE A 823 6.00 17.34 -8.55
C PHE A 823 7.22 18.27 -8.74
N ASP A 824 7.04 19.40 -9.41
CA ASP A 824 8.06 20.45 -9.51
C ASP A 824 8.34 21.10 -8.14
N GLN A 825 7.30 21.36 -7.33
CA GLN A 825 7.43 21.98 -6.00
C GLN A 825 8.01 21.06 -4.92
N LEU A 826 7.73 19.75 -4.96
CA LEU A 826 8.01 18.82 -3.84
C LEU A 826 8.78 17.56 -4.23
N GLY A 827 8.90 17.28 -5.53
CA GLY A 827 9.47 16.04 -6.06
C GLY A 827 10.98 16.07 -6.28
N GLY A 828 11.55 17.26 -6.50
CA GLY A 828 13.00 17.43 -6.63
C GLY A 828 13.60 16.88 -7.93
N GLY A 829 12.87 16.94 -9.04
CA GLY A 829 13.34 16.52 -10.38
C GLY A 829 13.28 15.01 -10.64
N ASP A 830 13.66 14.17 -9.67
CA ASP A 830 13.84 12.71 -9.86
C ASP A 830 12.53 11.87 -9.95
N VAL A 831 11.34 12.48 -10.01
CA VAL A 831 10.08 11.70 -9.92
C VAL A 831 9.67 11.14 -11.27
N SER A 832 9.68 9.81 -11.40
CA SER A 832 9.10 9.15 -12.58
C SER A 832 7.58 9.40 -12.67
N TYR A 833 7.15 9.76 -13.88
CA TYR A 833 5.78 9.94 -14.30
C TYR A 833 5.20 8.67 -14.94
N ALA A 834 6.03 7.72 -15.39
CA ALA A 834 5.63 6.46 -16.05
C ALA A 834 4.51 5.72 -15.31
N GLU A 835 4.71 5.38 -14.02
CA GLU A 835 3.71 4.66 -13.22
C GLU A 835 2.37 5.41 -13.10
N ILE A 836 2.42 6.75 -13.09
CA ILE A 836 1.25 7.61 -12.92
C ILE A 836 0.47 7.70 -14.24
N ALA A 837 1.18 7.79 -15.37
CA ALA A 837 0.59 7.67 -16.70
C ALA A 837 -0.03 6.28 -16.91
N LYS A 838 0.67 5.21 -16.49
CA LYS A 838 0.11 3.84 -16.48
C LYS A 838 -1.17 3.77 -15.66
N LYS A 839 -1.20 4.35 -14.46
CA LYS A 839 -2.41 4.38 -13.61
C LYS A 839 -3.54 5.20 -14.24
N ALA A 840 -3.24 6.31 -14.92
CA ALA A 840 -4.24 7.06 -15.68
C ALA A 840 -4.85 6.23 -16.81
N TRP A 841 -4.03 5.48 -17.55
CA TRP A 841 -4.48 4.57 -18.60
C TRP A 841 -5.30 3.38 -18.05
N GLU A 842 -4.87 2.75 -16.95
CA GLU A 842 -5.63 1.71 -16.23
C GLU A 842 -7.01 2.20 -15.75
N VAL A 843 -7.14 3.49 -15.43
CA VAL A 843 -8.40 4.15 -15.03
C VAL A 843 -9.23 4.62 -16.26
N GLY A 844 -8.76 4.35 -17.49
CA GLY A 844 -9.46 4.66 -18.74
C GLY A 844 -9.18 6.05 -19.32
N ARG A 845 -8.19 6.78 -18.81
CA ARG A 845 -7.82 8.14 -19.27
C ARG A 845 -6.55 8.13 -20.14
N SER A 846 -6.65 7.70 -21.39
CA SER A 846 -5.54 7.81 -22.35
C SER A 846 -5.08 9.26 -22.57
N GLY A 847 -6.03 10.21 -22.59
CA GLY A 847 -5.74 11.65 -22.70
C GLY A 847 -4.88 12.18 -21.55
N LEU A 848 -5.22 11.86 -20.29
CA LEU A 848 -4.35 12.19 -19.15
C LEU A 848 -3.02 11.42 -19.17
N ALA A 849 -3.04 10.13 -19.51
CA ALA A 849 -1.85 9.29 -19.53
C ALA A 849 -0.78 9.83 -20.50
N THR A 850 -1.18 10.17 -21.72
CA THR A 850 -0.29 10.74 -22.75
C THR A 850 0.23 12.13 -22.36
N LYS A 851 -0.60 13.00 -21.77
CA LYS A 851 -0.18 14.32 -21.26
C LYS A 851 0.81 14.23 -20.09
N ILE A 852 0.62 13.28 -19.17
CA ILE A 852 1.57 13.02 -18.07
C ILE A 852 2.88 12.43 -18.64
N MET A 853 2.78 11.48 -19.57
CA MET A 853 3.94 10.83 -20.21
C MET A 853 4.86 11.83 -20.91
N SER A 854 4.29 12.88 -21.54
CA SER A 854 5.02 13.85 -22.35
C SER A 854 6.06 14.69 -21.58
N ARG A 855 6.18 14.53 -20.26
CA ARG A 855 7.14 15.22 -19.38
C ARG A 855 8.37 14.39 -19.04
N GLU A 856 8.35 13.09 -19.29
CA GLU A 856 9.43 12.16 -18.96
C GLU A 856 10.28 11.85 -20.21
N HIS A 857 11.59 11.71 -20.09
CA HIS A 857 12.47 11.24 -21.17
C HIS A 857 13.61 10.39 -20.56
N PRO A 858 14.06 9.27 -21.17
CA PRO A 858 13.59 8.65 -22.43
C PRO A 858 12.59 7.49 -22.24
N THR A 859 12.20 7.16 -21.01
CA THR A 859 11.46 5.94 -20.60
C THR A 859 10.03 5.78 -21.17
N GLN A 860 9.54 6.75 -21.93
CA GLN A 860 8.16 6.78 -22.47
C GLN A 860 7.82 5.58 -23.36
N VAL A 861 8.73 5.18 -24.25
CA VAL A 861 8.38 4.39 -25.45
C VAL A 861 7.88 2.96 -25.14
N PRO A 862 8.53 2.14 -24.29
CA PRO A 862 8.03 0.82 -23.94
C PRO A 862 6.64 0.85 -23.26
N LEU A 863 6.36 1.92 -22.50
CA LEU A 863 5.08 2.10 -21.85
C LEU A 863 4.00 2.63 -22.80
N LEU A 864 4.34 3.50 -23.76
CA LEU A 864 3.43 3.89 -24.84
C LEU A 864 3.00 2.67 -25.69
N LEU A 865 3.93 1.77 -26.01
CA LEU A 865 3.62 0.48 -26.68
C LEU A 865 2.65 -0.39 -25.86
N THR A 866 2.87 -0.46 -24.54
CA THR A 866 2.01 -1.19 -23.60
C THR A 866 0.61 -0.58 -23.52
N MET A 867 0.52 0.76 -23.53
CA MET A 867 -0.74 1.51 -23.57
C MET A 867 -1.44 1.47 -24.94
N LYS A 868 -0.82 0.88 -25.96
CA LYS A 868 -1.26 0.81 -27.37
C LYS A 868 -1.31 2.17 -28.10
N GLU A 869 -0.57 3.17 -27.61
CA GLU A 869 -0.42 4.49 -28.23
C GLU A 869 0.63 4.45 -29.36
N ASP A 870 0.44 3.54 -30.32
CA ASP A 870 1.47 3.07 -31.25
C ASP A 870 2.11 4.18 -32.09
N ARG A 871 1.29 5.09 -32.62
CA ARG A 871 1.75 6.25 -33.40
C ARG A 871 2.59 7.20 -32.55
N LEU A 872 2.19 7.43 -31.29
CA LEU A 872 2.93 8.29 -30.36
C LEU A 872 4.22 7.62 -29.88
N ALA A 873 4.22 6.30 -29.67
CA ALA A 873 5.42 5.52 -29.38
C ALA A 873 6.46 5.63 -30.50
N LEU A 874 6.04 5.50 -31.76
CA LEU A 874 6.93 5.61 -32.91
C LEU A 874 7.43 7.03 -33.15
N ILE A 875 6.58 8.05 -32.99
CA ILE A 875 7.01 9.46 -33.02
C ILE A 875 8.04 9.72 -31.91
N LYS A 876 7.81 9.24 -30.68
CA LYS A 876 8.75 9.48 -29.56
C LYS A 876 10.04 8.68 -29.66
N ALA A 877 10.03 7.51 -30.31
CA ALA A 877 11.26 6.83 -30.69
C ALA A 877 12.06 7.65 -31.71
N VAL A 878 11.42 8.20 -32.75
CA VAL A 878 12.11 9.04 -33.74
C VAL A 878 12.62 10.36 -33.13
N ASP A 879 11.81 11.03 -32.27
CA ASP A 879 12.21 12.23 -31.54
C ASP A 879 13.45 12.02 -30.65
N SER A 880 13.68 10.78 -30.17
CA SER A 880 14.82 10.44 -29.32
C SER A 880 16.16 10.34 -30.07
N GLY A 881 16.13 10.14 -31.39
CA GLY A 881 17.30 9.87 -32.22
C GLY A 881 17.91 8.46 -32.07
N ASP A 882 17.40 7.64 -31.16
CA ASP A 882 17.88 6.27 -30.92
C ASP A 882 17.36 5.30 -32.00
N THR A 883 18.26 4.75 -32.81
CA THR A 883 17.93 3.80 -33.88
C THR A 883 17.42 2.47 -33.35
N ASP A 884 17.94 2.00 -32.22
CA ASP A 884 17.58 0.71 -31.64
C ASP A 884 16.20 0.81 -30.99
N LEU A 885 15.86 1.96 -30.39
CA LEU A 885 14.52 2.24 -29.89
C LEU A 885 13.49 2.35 -31.03
N VAL A 886 13.84 2.94 -32.17
CA VAL A 886 12.99 2.96 -33.37
C VAL A 886 12.80 1.55 -33.94
N TYR A 887 13.86 0.73 -34.04
CA TYR A 887 13.74 -0.66 -34.45
C TYR A 887 12.90 -1.49 -33.47
N HIS A 888 13.06 -1.29 -32.16
CA HIS A 888 12.26 -1.96 -31.14
C HIS A 888 10.76 -1.69 -31.34
N VAL A 889 10.38 -0.43 -31.57
CA VAL A 889 8.99 -0.08 -31.91
C VAL A 889 8.55 -0.72 -33.22
N LEU A 890 9.30 -0.55 -34.32
CA LEU A 890 8.91 -1.08 -35.64
C LEU A 890 8.71 -2.60 -35.61
N LEU A 891 9.61 -3.36 -34.98
CA LEU A 891 9.53 -4.81 -34.88
C LEU A 891 8.41 -5.28 -33.94
N HIS A 892 8.12 -4.53 -32.87
CA HIS A 892 6.97 -4.80 -32.00
C HIS A 892 5.64 -4.54 -32.72
N LEU A 893 5.52 -3.43 -33.44
CA LEU A 893 4.32 -3.08 -34.21
C LEU A 893 4.08 -4.06 -35.36
N HIS A 894 5.12 -4.44 -36.12
CA HIS A 894 5.01 -5.44 -37.19
C HIS A 894 4.54 -6.81 -36.67
N LYS A 895 4.97 -7.23 -35.47
CA LYS A 895 4.49 -8.48 -34.84
C LYS A 895 3.04 -8.42 -34.34
N ARG A 896 2.45 -7.23 -34.17
CA ARG A 896 1.16 -7.02 -33.49
C ARG A 896 0.04 -6.51 -34.40
N LEU A 897 0.38 -5.76 -35.45
CA LEU A 897 -0.57 -5.14 -36.37
C LEU A 897 -0.63 -5.92 -37.70
N PRO A 898 -1.80 -6.02 -38.35
CA PRO A 898 -1.89 -6.47 -39.74
C PRO A 898 -1.01 -5.60 -40.65
N LEU A 899 -0.36 -6.20 -41.65
CA LEU A 899 0.69 -5.54 -42.44
C LEU A 899 0.25 -4.20 -43.08
N GLY A 900 -0.95 -4.16 -43.67
CA GLY A 900 -1.52 -2.92 -44.23
C GLY A 900 -1.90 -1.85 -43.20
N THR A 901 -2.16 -2.22 -41.94
CA THR A 901 -2.34 -1.26 -40.83
C THR A 901 -1.00 -0.74 -40.33
N PHE A 902 0.03 -1.60 -40.31
CA PHE A 902 1.40 -1.23 -39.96
C PHE A 902 2.00 -0.24 -40.98
N PHE A 903 1.84 -0.47 -42.28
CA PHE A 903 2.30 0.46 -43.32
C PHE A 903 1.57 1.81 -43.23
N ARG A 904 0.23 1.82 -43.15
CA ARG A 904 -0.55 3.06 -42.97
C ARG A 904 -0.11 3.91 -41.78
N LEU A 905 0.21 3.28 -40.64
CA LEU A 905 0.67 4.00 -39.46
C LEU A 905 1.97 4.78 -39.70
N ILE A 906 2.84 4.28 -40.59
CA ILE A 906 4.10 4.92 -40.99
C ILE A 906 3.84 5.98 -42.08
N GLU A 907 3.02 5.65 -43.08
CA GLU A 907 2.58 6.53 -44.19
C GLU A 907 1.86 7.78 -43.64
N ASP A 908 0.83 7.62 -42.80
CA ASP A 908 0.07 8.69 -42.13
C ASP A 908 0.95 9.57 -41.22
N GLY A 909 2.14 9.10 -40.86
CA GLY A 909 3.14 9.84 -40.07
C GLY A 909 3.94 10.87 -40.86
N GLY A 910 3.92 10.80 -42.20
CA GLY A 910 4.52 11.78 -43.09
C GLY A 910 5.98 12.12 -42.78
N SER A 911 6.31 13.42 -42.77
CA SER A 911 7.68 13.90 -42.56
C SER A 911 8.27 13.55 -41.19
N GLN A 912 7.45 13.41 -40.15
CA GLN A 912 7.93 13.02 -38.81
C GLN A 912 8.37 11.56 -38.76
N LEU A 913 7.68 10.64 -39.44
CA LEU A 913 8.05 9.22 -39.48
C LEU A 913 8.95 8.83 -40.66
N ALA A 914 9.35 9.79 -41.50
CA ALA A 914 10.30 9.56 -42.59
C ALA A 914 11.65 8.91 -42.16
N PRO A 915 12.20 9.12 -40.94
CA PRO A 915 13.36 8.35 -40.45
C PRO A 915 13.01 6.88 -40.16
N ALA A 916 11.86 6.61 -39.54
CA ALA A 916 11.39 5.25 -39.26
C ALA A 916 11.09 4.47 -40.55
N SER A 917 10.45 5.11 -41.55
CA SER A 917 10.25 4.54 -42.89
C SER A 917 11.57 4.17 -43.56
N ARG A 918 12.63 5.00 -43.40
CA ARG A 918 13.97 4.70 -43.94
C ARG A 918 14.65 3.54 -43.21
N LEU A 919 14.57 3.49 -41.88
CA LEU A 919 15.10 2.37 -41.09
C LEU A 919 14.38 1.05 -41.41
N LEU A 920 13.06 1.07 -41.57
CA LEU A 920 12.29 -0.08 -42.05
C LEU A 920 12.75 -0.54 -43.43
N GLN A 921 12.96 0.39 -44.38
CA GLN A 921 13.45 0.06 -45.73
C GLN A 921 14.85 -0.56 -45.72
N VAL A 922 15.75 -0.15 -44.81
CA VAL A 922 17.08 -0.77 -44.62
C VAL A 922 16.92 -2.20 -44.08
N TYR A 923 16.24 -2.35 -42.94
CA TYR A 923 16.02 -3.66 -42.30
C TYR A 923 15.34 -4.66 -43.25
N ALA A 924 14.30 -4.24 -43.97
CA ALA A 924 13.57 -5.11 -44.89
C ALA A 924 14.39 -5.48 -46.14
N ARG A 925 15.30 -4.60 -46.63
CA ARG A 925 16.16 -4.92 -47.78
C ARG A 925 17.14 -6.06 -47.48
N GLU A 926 17.56 -6.19 -46.23
CA GLU A 926 18.43 -7.27 -45.74
C GLU A 926 17.65 -8.50 -45.28
N GLN A 927 16.62 -8.32 -44.45
CA GLN A 927 15.98 -9.42 -43.68
C GLN A 927 14.64 -9.91 -44.26
N ASN A 928 13.91 -9.08 -45.03
CA ASN A 928 12.56 -9.42 -45.52
C ASN A 928 12.18 -8.64 -46.80
N ARG A 929 12.77 -9.03 -47.94
CA ARG A 929 12.57 -8.32 -49.22
C ARG A 929 11.13 -8.39 -49.74
N THR A 930 10.36 -9.41 -49.35
CA THR A 930 8.92 -9.52 -49.61
C THR A 930 8.13 -8.39 -48.95
N MET A 931 8.35 -8.16 -47.65
CA MET A 931 7.75 -7.03 -46.93
C MET A 931 8.11 -5.67 -47.55
N LEU A 932 9.33 -5.52 -48.08
CA LEU A 932 9.75 -4.31 -48.76
C LEU A 932 9.01 -4.09 -50.10
N ARG A 933 8.76 -5.16 -50.86
CA ARG A 933 7.95 -5.13 -52.08
C ARG A 933 6.48 -4.80 -51.77
N ASP A 934 5.91 -5.38 -50.71
CA ASP A 934 4.54 -5.08 -50.27
C ASP A 934 4.39 -3.61 -49.83
N TYR A 935 5.40 -3.06 -49.14
CA TYR A 935 5.42 -1.67 -48.69
C TYR A 935 5.52 -0.67 -49.86
N PHE A 936 6.42 -0.89 -50.82
CA PHE A 936 6.48 -0.05 -52.02
C PHE A 936 5.21 -0.16 -52.88
N TYR A 937 4.44 -1.24 -52.76
CA TYR A 937 3.15 -1.39 -53.43
C TYR A 937 1.99 -0.69 -52.68
N SER A 938 2.02 -0.57 -51.34
CA SER A 938 1.01 0.20 -50.59
C SER A 938 1.18 1.71 -50.75
N ASP A 939 2.43 2.18 -50.71
CA ASP A 939 2.86 3.58 -50.81
C ASP A 939 2.90 4.09 -52.29
N ASP A 940 2.37 3.29 -53.24
CA ASP A 940 2.36 3.48 -54.71
C ASP A 940 3.73 3.79 -55.36
N ARG A 941 4.83 3.42 -54.70
CA ARG A 941 6.22 3.70 -55.09
C ARG A 941 6.73 2.74 -56.15
N ARG A 942 6.26 2.94 -57.38
CA ARG A 942 6.62 2.17 -58.57
C ARG A 942 8.12 2.23 -58.89
N VAL A 943 8.76 3.39 -58.74
CA VAL A 943 10.19 3.57 -59.03
C VAL A 943 11.06 2.68 -58.13
N GLU A 944 10.81 2.67 -56.82
CA GLU A 944 11.53 1.82 -55.89
C GLU A 944 11.16 0.33 -56.03
N SER A 945 9.92 0.01 -56.40
CA SER A 945 9.51 -1.35 -56.79
C SER A 945 10.30 -1.86 -58.01
N ALA A 946 10.56 -0.98 -58.98
CA ALA A 946 11.39 -1.29 -60.15
C ALA A 946 12.86 -1.51 -59.76
N VAL A 947 13.45 -0.59 -58.99
CA VAL A 947 14.84 -0.69 -58.52
C VAL A 947 15.07 -1.94 -57.65
N LEU A 948 14.14 -2.28 -56.76
CA LEU A 948 14.21 -3.51 -55.96
C LEU A 948 14.22 -4.77 -56.84
N SER A 949 13.41 -4.78 -57.90
CA SER A 949 13.34 -5.87 -58.87
C SER A 949 14.62 -5.96 -59.73
N LEU A 950 15.32 -4.85 -59.97
CA LEU A 950 16.63 -4.85 -60.63
C LEU A 950 17.77 -5.34 -59.73
N GLU A 951 17.76 -5.02 -58.43
CA GLU A 951 18.72 -5.60 -57.47
C GLU A 951 18.56 -7.12 -57.39
N GLU A 952 17.32 -7.61 -57.32
CA GLU A 952 17.03 -9.04 -57.38
C GLU A 952 17.57 -9.64 -58.68
N ALA A 953 17.27 -9.03 -59.83
CA ALA A 953 17.79 -9.43 -61.14
C ALA A 953 19.34 -9.38 -61.24
N ALA A 954 20.03 -8.53 -60.47
CA ALA A 954 21.48 -8.50 -60.45
C ALA A 954 22.10 -9.71 -59.72
N THR A 955 21.35 -10.33 -58.79
CA THR A 955 21.78 -11.51 -58.03
C THR A 955 21.33 -12.86 -58.61
N MET A 956 20.34 -12.86 -59.52
CA MET A 956 19.82 -14.07 -60.16
C MET A 956 20.83 -14.69 -61.13
N GLN A 957 21.13 -15.99 -60.93
CA GLN A 957 21.96 -16.78 -61.86
C GLN A 957 21.14 -17.45 -62.98
N ASP A 958 19.86 -17.76 -62.76
CA ASP A 958 18.99 -18.28 -63.82
C ASP A 958 18.66 -17.19 -64.86
N PRO A 959 18.98 -17.38 -66.16
CA PRO A 959 18.63 -16.44 -67.21
C PRO A 959 17.13 -16.14 -67.32
N ALA A 960 16.26 -17.14 -67.12
CA ALA A 960 14.82 -16.96 -67.31
C ALA A 960 14.19 -16.09 -66.21
N ALA A 961 14.52 -16.37 -64.94
CA ALA A 961 14.16 -15.55 -63.80
C ALA A 961 14.71 -14.12 -63.94
N ARG A 962 15.99 -13.98 -64.33
CA ARG A 962 16.65 -12.67 -64.52
C ARG A 962 15.94 -11.81 -65.58
N ILE A 963 15.65 -12.37 -66.75
CA ILE A 963 14.87 -11.68 -67.80
C ILE A 963 13.47 -11.30 -67.30
N THR A 964 12.84 -12.17 -66.51
CA THR A 964 11.49 -11.92 -65.94
C THR A 964 11.51 -10.78 -64.91
N ALA A 965 12.53 -10.71 -64.05
CA ALA A 965 12.70 -9.64 -63.08
C ALA A 965 13.01 -8.27 -63.74
N VAL A 966 13.82 -8.24 -64.81
CA VAL A 966 14.04 -7.02 -65.62
C VAL A 966 12.74 -6.56 -66.30
N LYS A 967 11.91 -7.49 -66.80
CA LYS A 967 10.58 -7.17 -67.35
C LYS A 967 9.60 -6.67 -66.29
N ALA A 968 9.66 -7.17 -65.06
CA ALA A 968 8.87 -6.62 -63.95
C ALA A 968 9.29 -5.17 -63.63
N ALA A 969 10.59 -4.88 -63.60
CA ALA A 969 11.09 -3.52 -63.44
C ALA A 969 10.68 -2.59 -64.60
N GLN A 970 10.77 -3.07 -65.86
CA GLN A 970 10.28 -2.36 -67.04
C GLN A 970 8.82 -1.94 -66.88
N LYS A 971 7.95 -2.86 -66.44
CA LYS A 971 6.53 -2.56 -66.20
C LYS A 971 6.37 -1.44 -65.18
N PHE A 972 7.01 -1.55 -64.01
CA PHE A 972 6.91 -0.52 -62.97
C PHE A 972 7.44 0.86 -63.42
N PHE A 973 8.54 0.92 -64.18
CA PHE A 973 8.99 2.18 -64.79
C PHE A 973 8.03 2.71 -65.87
N SER A 974 7.25 1.85 -66.55
CA SER A 974 6.25 2.29 -67.53
C SER A 974 4.97 2.88 -66.93
N GLU A 975 4.75 2.66 -65.63
CA GLU A 975 3.62 3.20 -64.88
C GLU A 975 3.90 4.64 -64.38
N ASP A 976 5.17 5.07 -64.35
CA ASP A 976 5.62 6.45 -64.11
C ASP A 976 5.92 7.18 -65.43
N LYS A 977 5.35 8.38 -65.61
CA LYS A 977 5.49 9.19 -66.83
C LYS A 977 6.90 9.77 -67.01
N ASP A 978 7.58 10.07 -65.91
CA ASP A 978 8.89 10.72 -65.94
C ASP A 978 10.03 9.69 -66.14
N ARG A 979 9.72 8.38 -66.05
CA ARG A 979 10.65 7.24 -66.20
C ARG A 979 10.56 6.52 -67.54
N GLY A 980 10.02 7.22 -68.55
CA GLY A 980 9.91 6.72 -69.93
C GLY A 980 11.26 6.43 -70.62
N PHE A 981 12.39 6.88 -70.05
CA PHE A 981 13.73 6.46 -70.46
C PHE A 981 14.09 5.10 -69.85
N GLU A 982 14.04 4.98 -68.51
CA GLU A 982 14.38 3.76 -67.78
C GLU A 982 13.54 2.56 -68.24
N SER A 983 12.24 2.77 -68.48
CA SER A 983 11.37 1.75 -69.07
C SER A 983 11.90 1.22 -70.41
N LYS A 984 12.35 2.09 -71.33
CA LYS A 984 12.94 1.67 -72.61
C LYS A 984 14.26 0.94 -72.42
N MET A 985 15.13 1.46 -71.56
CA MET A 985 16.42 0.83 -71.28
C MET A 985 16.27 -0.57 -70.65
N MET A 986 15.20 -0.82 -69.87
CA MET A 986 14.91 -2.15 -69.34
C MET A 986 14.31 -3.11 -70.38
N ASP A 987 13.51 -2.62 -71.34
CA ASP A 987 13.11 -3.43 -72.51
C ASP A 987 14.32 -3.78 -73.39
N GLU A 988 15.17 -2.81 -73.72
CA GLU A 988 16.43 -3.06 -74.45
C GLU A 988 17.36 -4.02 -73.71
N SER A 989 17.47 -3.92 -72.38
CA SER A 989 18.21 -4.86 -71.54
C SER A 989 17.62 -6.27 -71.58
N ALA A 990 16.29 -6.40 -71.46
CA ALA A 990 15.62 -7.70 -71.55
C ALA A 990 15.77 -8.36 -72.94
N ARG A 991 15.78 -7.55 -74.01
CA ARG A 991 16.06 -8.01 -75.39
C ARG A 991 17.51 -8.45 -75.55
N LEU A 992 18.47 -7.69 -75.01
CA LEU A 992 19.90 -8.04 -75.04
C LEU A 992 20.16 -9.37 -74.31
N LEU A 993 19.63 -9.54 -73.10
CA LEU A 993 19.77 -10.77 -72.31
C LEU A 993 19.18 -11.99 -73.05
N ALA A 994 18.01 -11.84 -73.68
CA ALA A 994 17.40 -12.92 -74.48
C ALA A 994 18.22 -13.24 -75.74
N PHE A 995 18.81 -12.24 -76.40
CA PHE A 995 19.69 -12.43 -77.55
C PHE A 995 21.01 -13.10 -77.17
N GLN A 996 21.62 -12.71 -76.05
CA GLN A 996 22.81 -13.36 -75.49
C GLN A 996 22.55 -14.83 -75.14
N GLN A 997 21.41 -15.13 -74.52
CA GLN A 997 21.01 -16.52 -74.22
C GLN A 997 20.87 -17.37 -75.49
N GLN A 998 20.39 -16.79 -76.60
CA GLN A 998 20.33 -17.45 -77.90
C GLN A 998 21.74 -17.65 -78.50
N LEU A 999 22.66 -16.68 -78.38
CA LEU A 999 24.05 -16.81 -78.83
C LEU A 999 24.84 -17.88 -78.06
N GLU A 1000 24.62 -18.02 -76.75
CA GLU A 1000 25.20 -19.12 -75.95
C GLU A 1000 24.70 -20.48 -76.45
N LYS A 1001 23.40 -20.58 -76.75
CA LYS A 1001 22.78 -21.79 -77.30
C LYS A 1001 23.30 -22.14 -78.71
N GLU A 1002 23.53 -21.14 -79.56
CA GLU A 1002 24.10 -21.30 -80.90
C GLU A 1002 25.60 -21.61 -80.91
N SER A 1003 26.29 -21.45 -79.77
CA SER A 1003 27.72 -21.72 -79.60
C SER A 1003 28.04 -22.93 -78.71
N ASP A 1004 27.06 -23.80 -78.45
CA ASP A 1004 27.13 -24.93 -77.51
C ASP A 1004 27.64 -24.55 -76.11
N GLY A 1005 27.40 -23.31 -75.66
CA GLY A 1005 27.92 -22.79 -74.38
C GLY A 1005 29.45 -22.62 -74.32
N LYS A 1006 30.17 -22.70 -75.46
CA LYS A 1006 31.63 -22.60 -75.52
C LYS A 1006 32.18 -21.19 -75.22
N VAL A 1007 31.31 -20.17 -75.31
CA VAL A 1007 31.61 -18.78 -74.95
C VAL A 1007 30.42 -18.26 -74.16
N ALA A 1008 30.67 -17.70 -72.98
CA ALA A 1008 29.64 -17.02 -72.19
C ALA A 1008 29.39 -15.62 -72.78
N PHE A 1009 28.12 -15.31 -73.05
CA PHE A 1009 27.65 -14.01 -73.52
C PHE A 1009 26.64 -13.38 -72.55
N PHE A 1010 25.96 -14.16 -71.71
CA PHE A 1010 24.84 -13.72 -70.90
C PHE A 1010 25.25 -12.75 -69.79
N GLY A 1011 24.67 -11.54 -69.83
CA GLY A 1011 24.95 -10.47 -68.87
C GLY A 1011 26.18 -9.61 -69.20
N LEU A 1012 26.84 -9.82 -70.35
CA LEU A 1012 27.85 -8.89 -70.87
C LEU A 1012 27.21 -7.55 -71.27
N SER A 1013 27.99 -6.47 -71.31
CA SER A 1013 27.53 -5.23 -71.97
C SER A 1013 27.44 -5.41 -73.49
N ILE A 1014 26.72 -4.51 -74.17
CA ILE A 1014 26.64 -4.47 -75.64
C ILE A 1014 28.05 -4.42 -76.26
N ASN A 1015 28.93 -3.58 -75.71
CA ASN A 1015 30.30 -3.39 -76.19
C ASN A 1015 31.22 -4.59 -75.96
N GLU A 1016 30.91 -5.46 -74.99
CA GLU A 1016 31.63 -6.72 -74.76
C GLU A 1016 31.07 -7.84 -75.63
N THR A 1017 29.74 -7.90 -75.76
CA THR A 1017 29.04 -8.83 -76.68
C THR A 1017 29.55 -8.66 -78.12
N ILE A 1018 29.64 -7.42 -78.61
CA ILE A 1018 30.17 -7.12 -79.96
C ILE A 1018 31.64 -7.53 -80.07
N ARG A 1019 32.48 -7.26 -79.06
CA ARG A 1019 33.91 -7.66 -79.06
C ARG A 1019 34.09 -9.17 -79.04
N ALA A 1020 33.23 -9.92 -78.34
CA ALA A 1020 33.23 -11.38 -78.36
C ALA A 1020 32.77 -11.96 -79.72
N CYS A 1021 31.94 -11.25 -80.48
CA CYS A 1021 31.42 -11.71 -81.78
C CYS A 1021 32.34 -11.48 -82.99
N VAL A 1022 33.28 -10.52 -82.93
CA VAL A 1022 34.07 -10.09 -84.11
C VAL A 1022 35.52 -10.58 -84.05
N SER A 1023 35.81 -11.70 -84.73
CA SER A 1023 37.19 -12.18 -84.93
C SER A 1023 37.97 -11.34 -85.94
N ASP A 1024 39.26 -11.08 -85.70
CA ASP A 1024 40.13 -10.19 -86.51
C ASP A 1024 40.08 -10.50 -88.03
N LYS A 1025 40.12 -11.79 -88.42
CA LYS A 1025 40.00 -12.19 -89.84
C LYS A 1025 38.69 -11.73 -90.51
N ARG A 1026 37.56 -11.76 -89.80
CA ARG A 1026 36.24 -11.41 -90.34
C ARG A 1026 36.11 -9.90 -90.57
N PHE A 1027 36.71 -9.10 -89.71
CA PHE A 1027 36.82 -7.64 -89.90
C PHE A 1027 37.60 -7.28 -91.17
N TRP A 1028 38.72 -7.95 -91.44
CA TRP A 1028 39.53 -7.67 -92.64
C TRP A 1028 38.81 -7.98 -93.96
N TYR A 1029 38.05 -9.08 -94.05
CA TYR A 1029 37.23 -9.37 -95.23
C TYR A 1029 36.14 -8.32 -95.45
N VAL A 1030 35.39 -7.95 -94.40
CA VAL A 1030 34.30 -6.96 -94.51
C VAL A 1030 34.84 -5.58 -94.90
N LYS A 1031 35.96 -5.14 -94.30
CA LYS A 1031 36.58 -3.85 -94.64
C LYS A 1031 37.18 -3.84 -96.05
N LEU A 1032 37.77 -4.94 -96.51
CA LEU A 1032 38.26 -5.06 -97.89
C LEU A 1032 37.10 -4.92 -98.89
N GLN A 1033 36.02 -5.67 -98.70
CA GLN A 1033 34.87 -5.62 -99.62
C GLN A 1033 34.27 -4.21 -99.67
N ALA A 1034 34.04 -3.57 -98.52
CA ALA A 1034 33.47 -2.23 -98.46
C ALA A 1034 34.32 -1.16 -99.19
N LEU A 1035 35.65 -1.26 -99.16
CA LEU A 1035 36.55 -0.33 -99.87
C LEU A 1035 36.59 -0.58 -101.39
N VAL A 1036 36.45 -1.84 -101.81
CA VAL A 1036 36.33 -2.21 -103.24
C VAL A 1036 34.99 -1.75 -103.79
N ASP A 1037 33.89 -1.98 -103.07
CA ASP A 1037 32.54 -1.56 -103.44
C ASP A 1037 32.40 -0.02 -103.49
N SER A 1038 33.19 0.72 -102.70
CA SER A 1038 33.22 2.19 -102.72
C SER A 1038 34.22 2.79 -103.72
N GLY A 1039 35.05 1.98 -104.39
CA GLY A 1039 36.07 2.46 -105.33
C GLY A 1039 37.20 3.30 -104.71
N ASP A 1040 37.47 3.15 -103.40
CA ASP A 1040 38.48 3.94 -102.68
C ASP A 1040 39.87 3.28 -102.77
N PHE A 1041 40.51 3.37 -103.93
CA PHE A 1041 41.79 2.70 -104.20
C PHE A 1041 42.94 3.20 -103.29
N ASP A 1042 42.97 4.50 -102.95
CA ASP A 1042 43.92 5.06 -101.99
C ASP A 1042 43.68 4.49 -100.58
N GLY A 1043 42.41 4.36 -100.17
CA GLY A 1043 42.01 3.69 -98.94
C GLY A 1043 42.41 2.21 -98.88
N ILE A 1044 42.36 1.49 -100.02
CA ILE A 1044 42.83 0.09 -100.12
C ILE A 1044 44.35 0.00 -99.94
N ASP A 1045 45.15 0.86 -100.59
CA ASP A 1045 46.61 0.81 -100.44
C ASP A 1045 47.05 1.25 -99.03
N ALA A 1046 46.43 2.29 -98.47
CA ALA A 1046 46.62 2.68 -97.08
C ALA A 1046 46.29 1.53 -96.11
N PHE A 1047 45.16 0.83 -96.33
CA PHE A 1047 44.77 -0.33 -95.52
C PHE A 1047 45.76 -1.50 -95.67
N ALA A 1048 46.17 -1.82 -96.90
CA ALA A 1048 47.15 -2.86 -97.20
C ALA A 1048 48.56 -2.55 -96.68
N LYS A 1049 48.91 -1.27 -96.46
CA LYS A 1049 50.16 -0.82 -95.82
C LYS A 1049 50.08 -0.79 -94.28
N SER A 1050 48.89 -0.61 -93.70
CA SER A 1050 48.71 -0.34 -92.26
C SER A 1050 49.20 -1.47 -91.32
N LYS A 1051 49.04 -2.73 -91.71
CA LYS A 1051 49.46 -3.93 -90.97
C LYS A 1051 49.56 -5.11 -91.95
N ARG A 1052 50.39 -6.12 -91.67
CA ARG A 1052 50.40 -7.36 -92.46
C ARG A 1052 49.02 -8.05 -92.36
N SER A 1053 48.35 -8.21 -93.49
CA SER A 1053 47.01 -8.79 -93.58
C SER A 1053 46.92 -10.21 -92.96
N PRO A 1054 46.02 -10.45 -91.99
CA PRO A 1054 45.75 -11.78 -91.42
C PRO A 1054 44.92 -12.68 -92.34
N ILE A 1055 44.48 -12.17 -93.50
CA ILE A 1055 43.79 -12.90 -94.57
C ILE A 1055 44.66 -13.06 -95.84
N GLY A 1056 45.92 -12.60 -95.80
CA GLY A 1056 46.80 -12.52 -96.96
C GLY A 1056 46.45 -11.37 -97.92
N TYR A 1057 47.17 -11.27 -99.05
CA TYR A 1057 46.91 -10.29 -100.11
C TYR A 1057 46.24 -10.89 -101.34
N GLU A 1058 46.15 -12.21 -101.44
CA GLU A 1058 45.43 -12.93 -102.49
C GLU A 1058 43.92 -12.55 -102.57
N PRO A 1059 43.20 -12.34 -101.44
CA PRO A 1059 41.84 -11.79 -101.50
C PRO A 1059 41.76 -10.37 -102.07
N PHE A 1060 42.78 -9.52 -101.84
CA PHE A 1060 42.80 -8.15 -102.37
C PHE A 1060 42.85 -8.17 -103.90
N VAL A 1061 43.67 -9.05 -104.47
CA VAL A 1061 43.76 -9.25 -105.93
C VAL A 1061 42.43 -9.75 -106.50
N HIS A 1062 41.88 -10.83 -105.95
CA HIS A 1062 40.64 -11.41 -106.49
C HIS A 1062 39.41 -10.49 -106.34
N SER A 1063 39.26 -9.75 -105.23
CA SER A 1063 38.16 -8.77 -105.10
C SER A 1063 38.27 -7.63 -106.11
N LEU A 1064 39.47 -7.08 -106.34
CA LEU A 1064 39.68 -6.01 -107.32
C LEU A 1064 39.48 -6.49 -108.77
N VAL A 1065 39.95 -7.70 -109.11
CA VAL A 1065 39.73 -8.32 -110.43
C VAL A 1065 38.25 -8.65 -110.65
N ALA A 1066 37.54 -9.18 -109.64
CA ALA A 1066 36.11 -9.46 -109.74
C ALA A 1066 35.24 -8.19 -109.92
N ALA A 1067 35.68 -7.06 -109.35
CA ALA A 1067 35.08 -5.74 -109.59
C ALA A 1067 35.50 -5.10 -110.94
N GLY A 1068 36.34 -5.76 -111.75
CA GLY A 1068 36.82 -5.26 -113.04
C GLY A 1068 38.00 -4.28 -112.97
N HIS A 1069 38.52 -3.97 -111.78
CA HIS A 1069 39.60 -3.01 -111.54
C HIS A 1069 41.00 -3.66 -111.64
N SER A 1070 41.21 -4.48 -112.68
CA SER A 1070 42.40 -5.34 -112.84
C SER A 1070 43.76 -4.60 -112.85
N ARG A 1071 43.78 -3.29 -113.16
CA ARG A 1071 45.02 -2.48 -113.07
C ARG A 1071 45.43 -2.20 -111.63
N GLU A 1072 44.47 -1.84 -110.78
CA GLU A 1072 44.72 -1.53 -109.35
C GLU A 1072 45.05 -2.78 -108.53
N ALA A 1073 44.76 -3.98 -109.06
CA ALA A 1073 45.14 -5.25 -108.45
C ALA A 1073 46.66 -5.57 -108.55
N ILE A 1074 47.34 -5.05 -109.59
CA ILE A 1074 48.75 -5.39 -109.93
C ILE A 1074 49.74 -5.15 -108.77
N PRO A 1075 49.70 -4.05 -107.99
CA PRO A 1075 50.62 -3.82 -106.88
C PRO A 1075 50.49 -4.85 -105.74
N TYR A 1076 49.32 -5.47 -105.56
CA TYR A 1076 49.08 -6.45 -104.50
C TYR A 1076 49.57 -7.85 -104.88
N VAL A 1077 49.66 -8.17 -106.19
CA VAL A 1077 50.24 -9.45 -106.66
C VAL A 1077 51.69 -9.59 -106.19
N ALA A 1078 52.49 -8.52 -106.24
CA ALA A 1078 53.87 -8.51 -105.73
C ALA A 1078 53.98 -8.78 -104.22
N ARG A 1079 52.90 -8.59 -103.45
CA ARG A 1079 52.80 -8.91 -102.01
C ARG A 1079 52.24 -10.30 -101.72
N CYS A 1080 51.74 -11.01 -102.75
CA CYS A 1080 51.28 -12.40 -102.64
C CYS A 1080 52.46 -13.38 -102.66
N ASP A 1081 52.18 -14.64 -102.29
CA ASP A 1081 53.19 -15.71 -102.29
C ASP A 1081 53.65 -16.01 -103.72
N SER A 1082 54.98 -15.99 -103.94
CA SER A 1082 55.60 -16.04 -105.26
C SER A 1082 55.12 -17.16 -106.21
N PRO A 1083 54.83 -18.43 -105.79
CA PRO A 1083 54.37 -19.44 -106.75
C PRO A 1083 52.99 -19.15 -107.37
N LYS A 1084 52.15 -18.30 -106.76
CA LYS A 1084 50.83 -17.92 -107.31
C LYS A 1084 50.86 -16.70 -108.22
N ARG A 1085 51.93 -15.88 -108.15
CA ARG A 1085 51.99 -14.58 -108.84
C ARG A 1085 51.83 -14.67 -110.34
N ALA A 1086 52.36 -15.72 -110.96
CA ALA A 1086 52.24 -15.93 -112.40
C ALA A 1086 50.77 -16.09 -112.85
N ASP A 1087 49.94 -16.80 -112.09
CA ASP A 1087 48.50 -16.91 -112.36
C ASP A 1087 47.78 -15.60 -112.02
N LEU A 1088 48.09 -14.98 -110.87
CA LEU A 1088 47.46 -13.72 -110.45
C LEU A 1088 47.76 -12.55 -111.41
N TYR A 1089 48.94 -12.49 -112.04
CA TYR A 1089 49.22 -11.53 -113.11
C TYR A 1089 48.44 -11.83 -114.40
N VAL A 1090 48.14 -13.10 -114.70
CA VAL A 1090 47.24 -13.49 -115.81
C VAL A 1090 45.79 -13.07 -115.52
N ASP A 1091 45.31 -13.27 -114.29
CA ASP A 1091 43.97 -12.82 -113.85
C ASP A 1091 43.84 -11.28 -113.91
N CYS A 1092 44.90 -10.55 -113.58
CA CYS A 1092 44.99 -9.09 -113.79
C CYS A 1092 45.14 -8.66 -115.27
N GLY A 1093 45.31 -9.61 -116.19
CA GLY A 1093 45.52 -9.35 -117.62
C GLY A 1093 46.92 -8.85 -118.01
N ASP A 1094 47.89 -8.83 -117.09
CA ASP A 1094 49.28 -8.49 -117.38
C ASP A 1094 50.12 -9.73 -117.71
N TRP A 1095 49.90 -10.21 -118.94
CA TRP A 1095 50.64 -11.31 -119.55
C TRP A 1095 52.17 -11.07 -119.61
N ARG A 1096 52.63 -9.81 -119.61
CA ARG A 1096 54.06 -9.47 -119.62
C ARG A 1096 54.68 -9.65 -118.24
N ALA A 1097 54.03 -9.15 -117.18
CA ALA A 1097 54.45 -9.38 -115.79
C ALA A 1097 54.42 -10.88 -115.44
N ALA A 1098 53.36 -11.59 -115.85
CA ALA A 1098 53.24 -13.04 -115.67
C ALA A 1098 54.41 -13.81 -116.31
N GLY A 1099 54.76 -13.46 -117.55
CA GLY A 1099 55.90 -14.06 -118.26
C GLY A 1099 57.25 -13.75 -117.61
N LYS A 1100 57.41 -12.54 -117.07
CA LYS A 1100 58.63 -12.09 -116.37
C LYS A 1100 58.83 -12.83 -115.04
N GLU A 1101 57.80 -12.97 -114.21
CA GLU A 1101 57.86 -13.77 -112.96
C GLU A 1101 58.17 -15.25 -113.27
N CYS A 1102 57.59 -15.84 -114.32
CA CYS A 1102 57.95 -17.22 -114.74
C CYS A 1102 59.42 -17.34 -115.14
N LYS A 1103 59.96 -16.36 -115.88
CA LYS A 1103 61.38 -16.34 -116.26
C LYS A 1103 62.30 -16.16 -115.05
N GLU A 1104 61.97 -15.28 -114.12
CA GLU A 1104 62.74 -15.07 -112.87
C GLU A 1104 62.70 -16.28 -111.95
N ARG A 1105 61.65 -17.12 -112.05
CA ARG A 1105 61.52 -18.40 -111.33
C ARG A 1105 62.15 -19.61 -112.03
N GLY A 1106 62.53 -19.49 -113.31
CA GLY A 1106 62.94 -20.65 -114.12
C GLY A 1106 61.78 -21.57 -114.55
N ASP A 1107 60.52 -21.17 -114.34
CA ASP A 1107 59.35 -22.02 -114.59
C ASP A 1107 58.91 -21.99 -116.06
N LYS A 1108 59.66 -22.76 -116.86
CA LYS A 1108 59.49 -22.89 -118.31
C LYS A 1108 58.15 -23.53 -118.69
N ALA A 1109 57.70 -24.54 -117.93
CA ALA A 1109 56.42 -25.22 -118.16
C ALA A 1109 55.21 -24.29 -117.88
N LYS A 1110 55.28 -23.45 -116.84
CA LYS A 1110 54.26 -22.44 -116.59
C LYS A 1110 54.25 -21.37 -117.69
N LEU A 1111 55.42 -20.94 -118.16
CA LEU A 1111 55.54 -19.97 -119.25
C LEU A 1111 54.92 -20.51 -120.56
N GLU A 1112 55.11 -21.79 -120.90
CA GLU A 1112 54.43 -22.45 -122.02
C GLU A 1112 52.90 -22.44 -121.87
N SER A 1113 52.38 -22.74 -120.69
CA SER A 1113 50.92 -22.71 -120.41
C SER A 1113 50.33 -21.30 -120.52
N ILE A 1114 51.04 -20.28 -120.03
CA ILE A 1114 50.63 -18.87 -120.12
C ILE A 1114 50.67 -18.39 -121.58
N ARG A 1115 51.71 -18.77 -122.33
CA ARG A 1115 51.83 -18.50 -123.77
C ARG A 1115 50.67 -19.11 -124.56
N GLN A 1116 50.24 -20.34 -124.26
CA GLN A 1116 49.07 -20.96 -124.90
C GLN A 1116 47.74 -20.24 -124.58
N LYS A 1117 47.63 -19.61 -123.42
CA LYS A 1117 46.41 -18.88 -122.98
C LYS A 1117 46.38 -17.41 -123.40
N CYS A 1118 47.51 -16.82 -123.79
CA CYS A 1118 47.63 -15.40 -124.11
C CYS A 1118 46.86 -15.04 -125.39
N PRO A 1119 45.79 -14.20 -125.33
CA PRO A 1119 44.94 -13.90 -126.48
C PRO A 1119 45.56 -12.88 -127.45
N ASN A 1120 46.65 -12.20 -127.05
CA ASN A 1120 47.31 -11.17 -127.85
C ASN A 1120 48.55 -11.73 -128.57
N SER A 1121 48.50 -11.80 -129.90
CA SER A 1121 49.56 -12.38 -130.74
C SER A 1121 50.91 -11.63 -130.68
N LEU A 1122 50.92 -10.34 -130.33
CA LEU A 1122 52.16 -9.58 -130.12
C LEU A 1122 52.81 -9.97 -128.79
N ILE A 1123 52.03 -10.07 -127.71
CA ILE A 1123 52.56 -10.47 -126.40
C ILE A 1123 52.95 -11.95 -126.41
N ALA A 1124 52.21 -12.82 -127.13
CA ALA A 1124 52.60 -14.22 -127.32
C ALA A 1124 53.99 -14.37 -127.99
N ARG A 1125 54.36 -13.46 -128.91
CA ARG A 1125 55.71 -13.42 -129.49
C ARG A 1125 56.78 -12.95 -128.51
N GLU A 1126 56.47 -12.00 -127.64
CA GLU A 1126 57.37 -11.58 -126.54
C GLU A 1126 57.58 -12.73 -125.54
N LEU A 1127 56.51 -13.47 -125.23
CA LEU A 1127 56.58 -14.69 -124.41
C LEU A 1127 57.44 -15.76 -125.08
N ASP A 1128 57.29 -16.02 -126.39
CA ASP A 1128 58.16 -16.94 -127.15
C ASP A 1128 59.64 -16.54 -127.11
N GLN A 1129 59.95 -15.24 -127.16
CA GLN A 1129 61.32 -14.73 -126.99
C GLN A 1129 61.85 -14.93 -125.56
N LEU A 1130 61.01 -14.77 -124.53
CA LEU A 1130 61.38 -15.08 -123.16
C LEU A 1130 61.62 -16.59 -122.97
N LEU A 1131 60.76 -17.43 -123.54
CA LEU A 1131 60.78 -18.90 -123.44
C LEU A 1131 62.01 -19.51 -124.12
N SER A 1132 62.36 -19.02 -125.31
CA SER A 1132 63.59 -19.40 -126.02
C SER A 1132 64.87 -18.85 -125.36
N SER A 1133 64.76 -17.80 -124.54
CA SER A 1133 65.88 -17.28 -123.73
C SER A 1133 66.09 -18.00 -122.39
N MET A 1134 65.16 -18.87 -121.98
CA MET A 1134 65.31 -19.75 -120.82
C MET A 1134 65.94 -21.06 -121.28
N LYS A 1135 67.10 -21.42 -120.71
CA LYS A 1135 67.72 -22.73 -120.92
C LYS A 1135 66.99 -23.76 -120.06
#